data_AF-A0A2S7C4C2-F1
#
_entry.id   AF-A0A2S7C4C2-F1
#
_cell.length_a   1.000
_cell.length_b   1.000
_cell.length_c   1.000
_cell.angle_alpha   90.00
_cell.angle_beta   90.00
_cell.angle_gamma   90.00
#
_symmetry.space_group_name_H-M   'P 1'
#
loop_
_entity.id
_entity.type
_entity.pdbx_description
1 polymer ?
#
loop_
_entity_poly.entity_id
_entity_poly.type
_entity_poly.pdbx_seq_one_letter_code
_entity_poly.pdbx_strand_id
1 'polypeptide(L)'
;MKIMHMLGVLVLVAALALLTLGGVGYSGQRGLLEAIAAQVISSDALRNHMQADMMHDALRGDVTAGLLAASRQDDAGIAAARASLGEHAGEFRDAVQANRKLPLDPALRSELEAVAPALQAYIASAEQVMTLAETHADSAAAYRDFTDKFGQLETRMGAISKRILALNEANRSQAEQYSHRVMWQQGGAVVLAFVCLALAAGWILRSVFGLLGGEPQLAMAAAQHIAEGRLDQPIPVAAKHTHSLMAALSRMQRDLRERLERERSIAAENLRIRTALDNASTGMYIADPDLTIIYTNTALQSLLHAYADDIQACAPAFDRSANLVGQPVSLLEVGNAQDAEIYQRLDRQGAAQREVRYRATCIAQNVSAIRDEGGAHLGFVCEWRDRTAEARAEVDVADVVRSAAAGDLSKRIDSTGKQGFFLQLAQQLNALLDANAVSISEVSRLLSALAEGDLSTRMHGDFHGVFASMRDDANTTAEELAQVIGRIQQAAGSIHTASSEIAAGNSDLSQRTEQQAANLEETAASMEELTSTVKQNAESARQANQLAIGAAGVASQGGAVVAKVVTTMSGIEVSSKKIAEIISVIDGIAFQTNILALNAAVEAARAGEQGRGFAVVASEVRTLAQRSAGAAKEIKHLIDDSVSKVAEGSQLVHQAGTTMADIVASVQRVTDIMGEIAAASQEQSSGIEQVNRTITQMDEATQQNAALVEEATAAARTMEDQAGQLAQAVARFTLADTPQVAALARPAKPASIAPKQAPPVRRKAASVPTAAFGNESQWQDF
;
A
#
# COMPACT_ATOMS: atom_id res chain seq x y z
N MET A 1 47.75 18.75 -26.51
CA MET A 1 47.77 18.97 -25.04
C MET A 1 46.73 19.98 -24.52
N LYS A 2 46.52 21.15 -25.16
CA LYS A 2 45.56 22.17 -24.66
C LYS A 2 44.09 21.72 -24.62
N ILE A 3 43.59 21.00 -25.63
CA ILE A 3 42.21 20.47 -25.65
C ILE A 3 41.98 19.44 -24.52
N MET A 4 42.97 18.59 -24.25
CA MET A 4 42.91 17.58 -23.19
C MET A 4 42.87 18.21 -21.79
N HIS A 5 43.54 19.35 -21.59
CA HIS A 5 43.43 20.13 -20.35
C HIS A 5 42.04 20.79 -20.20
N MET A 6 41.44 21.27 -21.29
CA MET A 6 40.09 21.86 -21.24
C MET A 6 39.01 20.82 -20.94
N LEU A 7 39.11 19.61 -21.50
CA LEU A 7 38.23 18.50 -21.16
C LEU A 7 38.40 18.09 -19.68
N GLY A 8 39.66 18.06 -19.20
CA GLY A 8 39.96 17.79 -17.79
C GLY A 8 39.35 18.82 -16.82
N VAL A 9 39.33 20.11 -17.19
CA VAL A 9 38.67 21.16 -16.38
C VAL A 9 37.15 20.97 -16.35
N LEU A 10 36.51 20.61 -17.46
CA LEU A 10 35.07 20.31 -17.46
C LEU A 10 34.72 19.13 -16.56
N VAL A 11 35.50 18.05 -16.65
CA VAL A 11 35.33 16.85 -15.81
C VAL A 11 35.54 17.19 -14.34
N LEU A 12 36.54 18.03 -14.02
CA LEU A 12 36.81 18.49 -12.66
C LEU A 12 35.66 19.35 -12.10
N VAL A 13 35.11 20.27 -12.90
CA VAL A 13 33.95 21.10 -12.52
C VAL A 13 32.70 20.24 -12.32
N ALA A 14 32.46 19.25 -13.18
CA ALA A 14 31.36 18.30 -13.02
C ALA A 14 31.53 17.44 -11.76
N ALA A 15 32.74 16.95 -11.47
CA ALA A 15 33.03 16.16 -10.27
C ALA A 15 32.88 16.98 -8.98
N LEU A 16 33.34 18.24 -8.95
CA LEU A 16 33.13 19.16 -7.83
C LEU A 16 31.64 19.50 -7.63
N ALA A 17 30.90 19.70 -8.72
CA ALA A 17 29.45 19.91 -8.65
C ALA A 17 28.75 18.69 -8.03
N LEU A 18 29.08 17.47 -8.46
CA LEU A 18 28.53 16.24 -7.88
C LEU A 18 28.91 16.04 -6.41
N LEU A 19 30.16 16.34 -6.02
CA LEU A 19 30.61 16.24 -4.63
C LEU A 19 29.91 17.24 -3.72
N THR A 20 29.71 18.47 -4.17
CA THR A 20 28.97 19.49 -3.41
C THR A 20 27.49 19.14 -3.29
N LEU A 21 26.86 18.64 -4.36
CA LEU A 21 25.47 18.16 -4.34
C LEU A 21 25.31 16.96 -3.40
N GLY A 22 26.25 16.02 -3.45
CA GLY A 22 26.31 14.87 -2.54
C GLY A 22 26.53 15.28 -1.08
N GLY A 23 27.40 16.25 -0.81
CA GLY A 23 27.65 16.75 0.56
C GLY A 23 26.46 17.51 1.17
N VAL A 24 25.79 18.35 0.39
CA VAL A 24 24.56 19.05 0.81
C VAL A 24 23.41 18.04 0.99
N GLY A 25 23.28 17.08 0.07
CA GLY A 25 22.30 16.00 0.19
C GLY A 25 22.51 15.15 1.43
N TYR A 26 23.74 14.69 1.68
CA TYR A 26 24.08 13.84 2.81
C TYR A 26 23.90 14.54 4.16
N SER A 27 24.36 15.80 4.28
CA SER A 27 24.18 16.58 5.51
C SER A 27 22.72 16.90 5.81
N GLY A 28 21.94 17.28 4.78
CA GLY A 28 20.50 17.52 4.91
C GLY A 28 19.72 16.26 5.31
N GLN A 29 20.01 15.13 4.67
CA GLN A 29 19.35 13.85 4.97
C GLN A 29 19.71 13.33 6.36
N ARG A 30 20.95 13.52 6.81
CA ARG A 30 21.38 13.18 8.17
C ARG A 30 20.67 14.03 9.23
N GLY A 31 20.58 15.35 9.03
CA GLY A 31 19.85 16.24 9.95
C GLY A 31 18.35 15.90 10.03
N LEU A 32 17.74 15.51 8.91
CA LEU A 32 16.35 15.04 8.89
C LEU A 32 16.17 13.72 9.65
N LEU A 33 17.09 12.76 9.48
CA LEU A 33 17.06 11.49 10.21
C LEU A 33 17.21 11.70 11.72
N GLU A 34 18.08 12.61 12.15
CA GLU A 34 18.25 12.97 13.56
C GLU A 34 16.99 13.64 14.13
N ALA A 35 16.34 14.53 13.38
CA ALA A 35 15.07 15.16 13.78
C ALA A 35 13.91 14.15 13.86
N ILE A 36 13.81 13.23 12.90
CA ILE A 36 12.81 12.15 12.93
C ILE A 36 13.06 11.20 14.11
N ALA A 37 14.32 10.84 14.38
CA ALA A 37 14.67 10.01 15.52
C ALA A 37 14.26 10.69 16.84
N ALA A 38 14.53 11.99 17.00
CA ALA A 38 14.08 12.78 18.16
C ALA A 38 12.54 12.81 18.28
N GLN A 39 11.83 12.91 17.16
CA GLN A 39 10.36 12.85 17.14
C GLN A 39 9.86 11.48 17.63
N VAL A 40 10.41 10.37 17.12
CA VAL A 40 10.06 9.01 17.55
C VAL A 40 10.29 8.83 19.05
N ILE A 41 11.47 9.24 19.56
CA ILE A 41 11.80 9.17 20.98
C ILE A 41 10.79 9.94 21.85
N SER A 42 10.39 11.14 21.43
CA SER A 42 9.39 11.93 22.17
C SER A 42 7.98 11.34 22.10
N SER A 43 7.64 10.65 21.01
CA SER A 43 6.37 9.93 20.86
C SER A 43 6.31 8.70 21.75
N ASP A 44 7.39 7.94 21.83
CA ASP A 44 7.52 6.81 22.76
C ASP A 44 7.45 7.30 24.21
N ALA A 45 8.06 8.45 24.50
CA ALA A 45 7.98 9.07 25.82
C ALA A 45 6.54 9.42 26.22
N LEU A 46 5.79 9.99 25.27
CA LEU A 46 4.38 10.32 25.46
C LEU A 46 3.52 9.08 25.66
N ARG A 47 3.72 8.03 24.85
CA ARG A 47 2.98 6.77 24.95
C ARG A 47 3.17 6.10 26.30
N ASN A 48 4.42 5.93 26.73
CA ASN A 48 4.74 5.36 28.04
C ASN A 48 4.16 6.22 29.18
N HIS A 49 4.15 7.55 29.02
CA HIS A 49 3.57 8.46 30.02
C HIS A 49 2.05 8.35 30.09
N MET A 50 1.35 8.23 28.96
CA MET A 50 -0.09 7.97 28.94
C MET A 50 -0.44 6.61 29.57
N GLN A 51 0.36 5.57 29.32
CA GLN A 51 0.19 4.29 29.99
C GLN A 51 0.37 4.41 31.51
N ALA A 52 1.37 5.17 31.95
CA ALA A 52 1.58 5.46 33.36
C ALA A 52 0.39 6.21 33.99
N ASP A 53 -0.20 7.17 33.27
CA ASP A 53 -1.37 7.95 33.70
C ASP A 53 -2.63 7.07 33.80
N MET A 54 -2.83 6.17 32.83
CA MET A 54 -3.90 5.17 32.91
C MET A 54 -3.74 4.25 34.13
N MET A 55 -2.52 3.78 34.40
CA MET A 55 -2.27 2.94 35.57
C MET A 55 -2.45 3.71 36.88
N HIS A 56 -2.08 4.98 36.93
CA HIS A 56 -2.33 5.84 38.08
C HIS A 56 -3.82 5.89 38.45
N ASP A 57 -4.70 6.06 37.45
CA ASP A 57 -6.15 6.00 37.62
C ASP A 57 -6.66 4.60 37.96
N ALA A 58 -6.11 3.55 37.34
CA ALA A 58 -6.47 2.16 37.60
C ALA A 58 -6.21 1.77 39.07
N LEU A 59 -5.05 2.13 39.63
CA LEU A 59 -4.75 1.91 41.05
C LEU A 59 -5.76 2.59 41.98
N ARG A 60 -6.21 3.80 41.64
CA ARG A 60 -7.27 4.49 42.40
C ARG A 60 -8.59 3.73 42.31
N GLY A 61 -8.91 3.20 41.14
CA GLY A 61 -10.04 2.30 40.91
C GLY A 61 -9.98 1.09 41.82
N ASP A 62 -8.84 0.39 41.87
CA ASP A 62 -8.66 -0.82 42.67
C ASP A 62 -8.80 -0.56 44.17
N VAL A 63 -8.20 0.52 44.67
CA VAL A 63 -8.34 0.92 46.09
C VAL A 63 -9.80 1.20 46.43
N THR A 64 -10.52 1.90 45.53
CA THR A 64 -11.93 2.23 45.75
C THR A 64 -12.81 0.97 45.69
N ALA A 65 -12.52 0.05 44.77
CA ALA A 65 -13.19 -1.25 44.67
C ALA A 65 -12.95 -2.10 45.92
N GLY A 66 -11.72 -2.15 46.43
CA GLY A 66 -11.37 -2.84 47.66
C GLY A 66 -12.09 -2.28 48.89
N LEU A 67 -12.19 -0.94 48.99
CA LEU A 67 -12.97 -0.28 50.05
C LEU A 67 -14.47 -0.57 49.95
N LEU A 68 -15.02 -0.59 48.73
CA LEU A 68 -16.42 -0.95 48.51
C LEU A 68 -16.68 -2.41 48.91
N ALA A 69 -15.81 -3.33 48.54
CA ALA A 69 -15.90 -4.74 48.92
C ALA A 69 -15.81 -4.90 50.45
N ALA A 70 -14.90 -4.20 51.12
CA ALA A 70 -14.81 -4.17 52.58
C ALA A 70 -16.08 -3.63 53.24
N SER A 71 -16.71 -2.58 52.70
CA SER A 71 -17.98 -2.08 53.22
C SER A 71 -19.14 -3.09 53.13
N ARG A 72 -19.02 -4.05 52.21
CA ARG A 72 -19.99 -5.14 51.98
C ARG A 72 -19.61 -6.44 52.67
N GLN A 73 -18.48 -6.47 53.39
CA GLN A 73 -17.90 -7.69 53.97
C GLN A 73 -17.65 -8.78 52.92
N ASP A 74 -17.21 -8.38 51.72
CA ASP A 74 -16.92 -9.26 50.59
C ASP A 74 -15.41 -9.55 50.49
N ASP A 75 -14.95 -10.60 51.18
CA ASP A 75 -13.54 -11.00 51.19
C ASP A 75 -13.01 -11.41 49.80
N ALA A 76 -13.88 -11.99 48.95
CA ALA A 76 -13.51 -12.37 47.59
C ALA A 76 -13.30 -11.13 46.71
N GLY A 77 -14.17 -10.13 46.85
CA GLY A 77 -14.02 -8.83 46.19
C GLY A 77 -12.78 -8.07 46.65
N ILE A 78 -12.44 -8.11 47.94
CA ILE A 78 -11.19 -7.52 48.46
C ILE A 78 -9.96 -8.22 47.85
N ALA A 79 -9.96 -9.56 47.80
CA ALA A 79 -8.86 -10.33 47.22
C ALA A 79 -8.67 -10.04 45.71
N ALA A 80 -9.77 -9.93 44.96
CA ALA A 80 -9.74 -9.59 43.53
C ALA A 80 -9.20 -8.16 43.29
N ALA A 81 -9.64 -7.18 44.09
CA ALA A 81 -9.12 -5.82 44.05
C ALA A 81 -7.63 -5.76 44.41
N ARG A 82 -7.16 -6.59 45.34
CA ARG A 82 -5.74 -6.67 45.71
C ARG A 82 -4.88 -7.25 44.59
N ALA A 83 -5.36 -8.29 43.92
CA ALA A 83 -4.66 -8.87 42.77
C ALA A 83 -4.51 -7.83 41.65
N SER A 84 -5.60 -7.14 41.31
CA SER A 84 -5.63 -6.08 40.29
C SER A 84 -4.69 -4.92 40.64
N LEU A 85 -4.70 -4.49 41.92
CA LEU A 85 -3.79 -3.46 42.42
C LEU A 85 -2.33 -3.85 42.27
N GLY A 86 -1.98 -5.12 42.53
CA GLY A 86 -0.61 -5.62 42.36
C GLY A 86 -0.15 -5.63 40.90
N GLU A 87 -1.05 -5.99 39.98
CA GLU A 87 -0.83 -5.98 38.53
C GLU A 87 -0.63 -4.55 38.02
N HIS A 88 -1.60 -3.66 38.25
CA HIS A 88 -1.50 -2.26 37.83
C HIS A 88 -0.31 -1.53 38.48
N ALA A 89 0.04 -1.83 39.73
CA ALA A 89 1.25 -1.30 40.37
C ALA A 89 2.55 -1.82 39.72
N GLY A 90 2.54 -3.03 39.16
CA GLY A 90 3.62 -3.57 38.33
C GLY A 90 3.75 -2.79 37.03
N GLU A 91 2.66 -2.69 36.27
CA GLU A 91 2.62 -2.00 34.98
C GLU A 91 2.97 -0.52 35.10
N PHE A 92 2.53 0.16 36.17
CA PHE A 92 2.87 1.56 36.42
C PHE A 92 4.38 1.75 36.60
N ARG A 93 5.04 0.85 37.35
CA ARG A 93 6.50 0.88 37.53
C ARG A 93 7.21 0.65 36.21
N ASP A 94 6.73 -0.30 35.41
CA ASP A 94 7.32 -0.63 34.12
C ASP A 94 7.18 0.52 33.12
N ALA A 95 6.01 1.18 33.06
CA ALA A 95 5.77 2.34 32.21
C ALA A 95 6.69 3.52 32.57
N VAL A 96 6.84 3.83 33.86
CA VAL A 96 7.77 4.86 34.34
C VAL A 96 9.24 4.47 34.06
N GLN A 97 9.59 3.19 34.20
CA GLN A 97 10.93 2.70 33.90
C GLN A 97 11.25 2.69 32.40
N ALA A 98 10.28 2.37 31.55
CA ALA A 98 10.41 2.41 30.09
C ALA A 98 10.80 3.83 29.64
N ASN A 99 10.19 4.85 30.22
CA ASN A 99 10.55 6.25 29.96
C ASN A 99 11.99 6.60 30.35
N ARG A 100 12.52 6.01 31.42
CA ARG A 100 13.91 6.25 31.84
C ARG A 100 14.94 5.63 30.89
N LYS A 101 14.58 4.57 30.16
CA LYS A 101 15.45 3.89 29.20
C LYS A 101 15.58 4.67 27.89
N LEU A 102 14.65 5.57 27.60
CA LEU A 102 14.70 6.39 26.39
C LEU A 102 15.87 7.39 26.45
N PRO A 103 16.50 7.71 25.30
CA PRO A 103 17.55 8.72 25.20
C PRO A 103 16.95 10.14 25.27
N LEU A 104 16.32 10.46 26.39
CA LEU A 104 15.67 11.76 26.65
C LEU A 104 16.68 12.85 26.98
N ASP A 105 16.22 14.10 26.84
CA ASP A 105 16.93 15.29 27.30
C ASP A 105 17.27 15.18 28.80
N PRO A 106 18.43 15.69 29.25
CA PRO A 106 18.85 15.61 30.65
C PRO A 106 17.85 16.21 31.65
N ALA A 107 17.14 17.27 31.30
CA ALA A 107 16.16 17.91 32.17
C ALA A 107 14.93 17.01 32.37
N LEU A 108 14.31 16.52 31.29
CA LEU A 108 13.18 15.60 31.34
C LEU A 108 13.56 14.27 32.02
N ARG A 109 14.77 13.75 31.78
CA ARG A 109 15.27 12.56 32.49
C ARG A 109 15.31 12.80 34.00
N SER A 110 15.86 13.94 34.44
CA SER A 110 15.92 14.27 35.88
C SER A 110 14.54 14.42 36.50
N GLU A 111 13.56 14.95 35.77
CA GLU A 111 12.17 15.09 36.24
C GLU A 111 11.49 13.71 36.38
N LEU A 112 11.65 12.82 35.39
CA LEU A 112 11.16 11.44 35.44
C LEU A 112 11.79 10.65 36.60
N GLU A 113 13.07 10.87 36.90
CA GLU A 113 13.74 10.25 38.04
C GLU A 113 13.18 10.72 39.38
N ALA A 114 12.76 11.98 39.47
CA ALA A 114 12.16 12.55 40.67
C ALA A 114 10.72 12.03 40.95
N VAL A 115 10.09 11.33 40.00
CA VAL A 115 8.76 10.71 40.18
C VAL A 115 8.84 9.38 40.92
N ALA A 116 9.92 8.61 40.75
CA ALA A 116 10.01 7.25 41.29
C ALA A 116 9.76 7.17 42.83
N PRO A 117 10.30 8.07 43.68
CA PRO A 117 9.99 8.05 45.11
C PRO A 117 8.53 8.37 45.42
N ALA A 118 7.90 9.27 44.65
CA ALA A 118 6.50 9.65 44.82
C ALA A 118 5.57 8.50 44.39
N LEU A 119 5.88 7.83 43.28
CA LEU A 119 5.20 6.62 42.82
C LEU A 119 5.27 5.52 43.87
N GLN A 120 6.45 5.27 44.43
CA GLN A 120 6.62 4.23 45.44
C GLN A 120 5.85 4.55 46.74
N ALA A 121 5.83 5.81 47.16
CA ALA A 121 5.04 6.24 48.31
C ALA A 121 3.52 6.07 48.07
N TYR A 122 3.05 6.39 46.85
CA TYR A 122 1.66 6.22 46.42
C TYR A 122 1.23 4.74 46.42
N ILE A 123 2.00 3.85 45.78
CA ILE A 123 1.73 2.40 45.77
C ILE A 123 1.71 1.87 47.21
N ALA A 124 2.68 2.25 48.05
CA ALA A 124 2.72 1.81 49.44
C ALA A 124 1.49 2.26 50.26
N SER A 125 0.96 3.48 50.03
CA SER A 125 -0.29 3.89 50.66
C SER A 125 -1.50 3.10 50.15
N ALA A 126 -1.52 2.72 48.87
CA ALA A 126 -2.58 1.91 48.29
C ALA A 126 -2.59 0.50 48.93
N GLU A 127 -1.43 -0.12 49.06
CA GLU A 127 -1.26 -1.42 49.75
C GLU A 127 -1.66 -1.36 51.23
N GLN A 128 -1.39 -0.24 51.90
CA GLN A 128 -1.80 -0.03 53.29
C GLN A 128 -3.32 0.05 53.43
N VAL A 129 -4.00 0.74 52.50
CA VAL A 129 -5.48 0.76 52.46
C VAL A 129 -6.04 -0.64 52.25
N MET A 130 -5.48 -1.41 51.32
CA MET A 130 -5.92 -2.79 51.06
C MET A 130 -5.70 -3.74 52.24
N THR A 131 -4.59 -3.58 52.96
CA THR A 131 -4.30 -4.39 54.16
C THR A 131 -5.32 -4.11 55.29
N LEU A 132 -5.76 -2.86 55.44
CA LEU A 132 -6.82 -2.52 56.39
C LEU A 132 -8.19 -3.01 55.91
N ALA A 133 -8.45 -2.99 54.60
CA ALA A 133 -9.67 -3.51 54.00
C ALA A 133 -9.84 -5.02 54.26
N GLU A 134 -8.78 -5.82 54.10
CA GLU A 134 -8.80 -7.28 54.38
C GLU A 134 -9.05 -7.63 55.85
N THR A 135 -8.60 -6.76 56.77
CA THR A 135 -8.81 -6.96 58.21
C THR A 135 -10.13 -6.33 58.68
N HIS A 136 -10.93 -5.80 57.75
CA HIS A 136 -12.15 -5.01 58.03
C HIS A 136 -11.93 -3.90 59.06
N ALA A 137 -10.70 -3.38 59.13
CA ALA A 137 -10.30 -2.32 60.04
C ALA A 137 -10.65 -0.93 59.47
N ASP A 138 -10.71 0.09 60.34
CA ASP A 138 -10.95 1.47 59.89
C ASP A 138 -9.80 1.96 58.98
N SER A 139 -10.12 2.15 57.71
CA SER A 139 -9.20 2.58 56.65
C SER A 139 -9.26 4.09 56.38
N ALA A 140 -10.10 4.88 57.08
CA ALA A 140 -10.34 6.28 56.76
C ALA A 140 -9.09 7.18 56.85
N ALA A 141 -8.15 6.87 57.77
CA ALA A 141 -6.88 7.58 57.86
C ALA A 141 -5.92 7.19 56.72
N ALA A 142 -5.83 5.90 56.39
CA ALA A 142 -4.99 5.40 55.30
C ALA A 142 -5.50 5.87 53.92
N TYR A 143 -6.82 5.93 53.73
CA TYR A 143 -7.41 6.41 52.48
C TYR A 143 -7.17 7.91 52.27
N ARG A 144 -7.15 8.71 53.35
CA ARG A 144 -6.72 10.12 53.29
C ARG A 144 -5.26 10.27 52.87
N ASP A 145 -4.35 9.52 53.49
CA ASP A 145 -2.93 9.50 53.09
C ASP A 145 -2.75 9.05 51.63
N PHE A 146 -3.48 8.03 51.19
CA PHE A 146 -3.51 7.59 49.80
C PHE A 146 -3.97 8.70 48.84
N THR A 147 -5.05 9.41 49.18
CA THR A 147 -5.59 10.51 48.36
C THR A 147 -4.62 11.70 48.30
N ASP A 148 -3.95 12.00 49.40
CA ASP A 148 -2.92 13.05 49.45
C ASP A 148 -1.72 12.70 48.56
N LYS A 149 -1.28 11.44 48.58
CA LYS A 149 -0.19 10.95 47.72
C LYS A 149 -0.59 10.85 46.25
N PHE A 150 -1.83 10.47 45.96
CA PHE A 150 -2.42 10.53 44.62
C PHE A 150 -2.30 11.94 44.05
N GLY A 151 -2.81 12.97 44.75
CA GLY A 151 -2.76 14.36 44.26
C GLY A 151 -1.35 14.90 44.06
N GLN A 152 -0.40 14.52 44.93
CA GLN A 152 1.02 14.88 44.77
C GLN A 152 1.64 14.25 43.52
N LEU A 153 1.33 12.97 43.26
CA LEU A 153 1.82 12.25 42.09
C LEU A 153 1.18 12.76 40.80
N GLU A 154 -0.14 12.99 40.80
CA GLU A 154 -0.91 13.59 39.70
C GLU A 154 -0.31 14.94 39.27
N THR A 155 0.00 15.80 40.24
CA THR A 155 0.60 17.11 39.96
C THR A 155 1.96 16.98 39.25
N ARG A 156 2.81 16.04 39.71
CA ARG A 156 4.14 15.80 39.11
C ARG A 156 4.01 15.18 37.71
N MET A 157 3.14 14.19 37.55
CA MET A 157 2.89 13.55 36.25
C MET A 157 2.27 14.50 35.25
N GLY A 158 1.38 15.40 35.68
CA GLY A 158 0.80 16.45 34.84
C GLY A 158 1.85 17.46 34.35
N ALA A 159 2.82 17.82 35.19
CA ALA A 159 3.95 18.67 34.78
C ALA A 159 4.82 17.99 33.72
N ILE A 160 5.15 16.70 33.92
CA ILE A 160 5.94 15.90 32.97
C ILE A 160 5.18 15.72 31.66
N SER A 161 3.88 15.42 31.70
CA SER A 161 3.02 15.30 30.52
C SER A 161 3.07 16.56 29.67
N LYS A 162 2.86 17.74 30.28
CA LYS A 162 2.97 19.04 29.59
C LYS A 162 4.35 19.25 28.96
N ARG A 163 5.41 18.80 29.62
CA ARG A 163 6.78 18.94 29.12
C ARG A 163 7.06 18.00 27.95
N ILE A 164 6.62 16.75 28.02
CA ILE A 164 6.72 15.77 26.93
C ILE A 164 5.92 16.25 25.71
N LEU A 165 4.70 16.75 25.91
CA LEU A 165 3.87 17.32 24.84
C LEU A 165 4.55 18.52 24.17
N ALA A 166 5.09 19.45 24.96
CA ALA A 166 5.83 20.59 24.42
C ALA A 166 7.09 20.17 23.64
N LEU A 167 7.79 19.14 24.11
CA LEU A 167 8.96 18.59 23.42
C LEU A 167 8.57 17.90 22.11
N ASN A 168 7.46 17.14 22.10
CA ASN A 168 6.96 16.47 20.90
C ASN A 168 6.54 17.49 19.83
N GLU A 169 5.84 18.56 20.22
CA GLU A 169 5.46 19.63 19.29
C GLU A 169 6.70 20.40 18.77
N ALA A 170 7.68 20.66 19.64
CA ALA A 170 8.93 21.28 19.25
C ALA A 170 9.71 20.41 18.24
N ASN A 171 9.84 19.11 18.48
CA ASN A 171 10.51 18.17 17.59
C ASN A 171 9.77 18.04 16.24
N ARG A 172 8.44 18.02 16.25
CA ARG A 172 7.62 18.00 15.03
C ARG A 172 7.85 19.25 14.19
N SER A 173 7.72 20.43 14.80
CA SER A 173 7.96 21.71 14.10
C SER A 173 9.39 21.82 13.57
N GLN A 174 10.37 21.29 14.31
CA GLN A 174 11.76 21.25 13.90
C GLN A 174 11.96 20.32 12.69
N ALA A 175 11.36 19.12 12.68
CA ALA A 175 11.41 18.20 11.55
C ALA A 175 10.76 18.80 10.28
N GLU A 176 9.64 19.51 10.41
CA GLU A 176 8.99 20.23 9.30
C GLU A 176 9.90 21.34 8.74
N GLN A 177 10.54 22.14 9.61
CA GLN A 177 11.50 23.17 9.20
C GLN A 177 12.73 22.57 8.51
N TYR A 178 13.27 21.45 9.00
CA TYR A 178 14.38 20.75 8.36
C TYR A 178 13.99 20.22 6.98
N SER A 179 12.80 19.62 6.85
CA SER A 179 12.28 19.14 5.57
C SER A 179 12.23 20.27 4.52
N HIS A 180 11.64 21.42 4.89
CA HIS A 180 11.58 22.59 4.00
C HIS A 180 12.96 23.15 3.66
N ARG A 181 13.88 23.22 4.64
CA ARG A 181 15.24 23.73 4.43
C ARG A 181 16.05 22.85 3.48
N VAL A 182 15.95 21.54 3.63
CA VAL A 182 16.63 20.55 2.77
C VAL A 182 16.11 20.65 1.34
N MET A 183 14.79 20.80 1.15
CA MET A 183 14.18 20.98 -0.16
C MET A 183 14.75 22.21 -0.90
N TRP A 184 14.84 23.37 -0.23
CA TRP A 184 15.38 24.59 -0.84
C TRP A 184 16.90 24.52 -1.07
N GLN A 185 17.67 23.90 -0.16
CA GLN A 185 19.12 23.73 -0.33
C GLN A 185 19.46 22.78 -1.48
N GLN A 186 18.72 21.68 -1.64
CA GLN A 186 18.89 20.75 -2.77
C GLN A 186 18.50 21.40 -4.09
N GLY A 187 17.35 22.08 -4.13
CA GLY A 187 16.90 22.81 -5.33
C GLY A 187 17.90 23.89 -5.76
N GLY A 188 18.41 24.69 -4.82
CA GLY A 188 19.43 25.71 -5.09
C GLY A 188 20.76 25.15 -5.58
N ALA A 189 21.23 24.04 -5.01
CA ALA A 189 22.48 23.39 -5.43
C ALA A 189 22.39 22.84 -6.87
N VAL A 190 21.24 22.26 -7.26
CA VAL A 190 21.01 21.77 -8.63
C VAL A 190 21.05 22.92 -9.64
N VAL A 191 20.38 24.04 -9.36
CA VAL A 191 20.40 25.21 -10.24
C VAL A 191 21.81 25.78 -10.39
N LEU A 192 22.56 25.91 -9.29
CA LEU A 192 23.94 26.42 -9.31
C LEU A 192 24.88 25.50 -10.11
N ALA A 193 24.74 24.18 -9.98
CA ALA A 193 25.51 23.20 -10.75
C ALA A 193 25.27 23.33 -12.26
N PHE A 194 24.01 23.52 -12.68
CA PHE A 194 23.66 23.76 -14.08
C PHE A 194 24.27 25.05 -14.63
N VAL A 195 24.24 26.15 -13.85
CA VAL A 195 24.84 27.43 -14.24
C VAL A 195 26.37 27.31 -14.39
N CYS A 196 27.05 26.64 -13.47
CA CYS A 196 28.50 26.42 -13.55
C CYS A 196 28.90 25.59 -14.77
N LEU A 197 28.14 24.53 -15.10
CA LEU A 197 28.38 23.71 -16.29
C LEU A 197 28.14 24.49 -17.58
N ALA A 198 27.09 25.33 -17.63
CA ALA A 198 26.80 26.18 -18.77
C ALA A 198 27.90 27.23 -19.02
N LEU A 199 28.42 27.86 -17.96
CA LEU A 199 29.55 28.81 -18.04
C LEU A 199 30.85 28.13 -18.50
N ALA A 200 31.14 26.92 -18.00
CA ALA A 200 32.30 26.13 -18.42
C ALA A 200 32.21 25.73 -19.90
N ALA A 201 31.03 25.30 -20.36
CA ALA A 201 30.78 24.98 -21.77
C ALA A 201 30.96 26.22 -22.68
N GLY A 202 30.45 27.38 -22.27
CA GLY A 202 30.62 28.64 -23.00
C GLY A 202 32.09 29.09 -23.10
N TRP A 203 32.88 28.91 -22.03
CA TRP A 203 34.31 29.22 -22.03
C TRP A 203 35.12 28.31 -22.98
N ILE A 204 34.79 27.01 -23.02
CA ILE A 204 35.44 26.05 -23.94
C ILE A 204 35.16 26.40 -25.40
N LEU A 205 33.89 26.75 -25.71
CA LEU A 205 33.49 27.15 -27.06
C LEU A 205 34.31 28.35 -27.55
N ARG A 206 34.54 29.35 -26.70
CA ARG A 206 35.29 30.57 -27.02
C ARG A 206 36.80 30.35 -27.24
N SER A 207 37.39 29.36 -26.57
CA SER A 207 38.84 29.07 -26.64
C SER A 207 39.24 28.29 -27.91
N VAL A 208 38.37 27.41 -28.40
CA VAL A 208 38.62 26.62 -29.63
C VAL A 208 38.73 27.52 -30.86
N PHE A 209 37.93 28.60 -30.94
CA PHE A 209 38.05 29.61 -32.00
C PHE A 209 39.40 30.36 -31.99
N GLY A 210 40.09 30.44 -30.85
CA GLY A 210 41.40 31.11 -30.75
C GLY A 210 42.59 30.30 -31.26
N LEU A 211 42.45 28.98 -31.45
CA LEU A 211 43.52 28.08 -31.91
C LEU A 211 43.56 27.89 -33.43
N LEU A 212 42.46 28.15 -34.13
CA LEU A 212 42.34 27.99 -35.58
C LEU A 212 42.84 29.21 -36.37
N GLY A 213 42.91 30.39 -35.75
CA GLY A 213 43.43 31.62 -36.39
C GLY A 213 42.59 32.12 -37.58
N GLY A 214 41.41 31.56 -37.81
CA GLY A 214 40.50 31.85 -38.93
C GLY A 214 39.43 30.76 -39.08
N GLU A 215 38.51 30.94 -40.03
CA GLU A 215 37.46 29.96 -40.32
C GLU A 215 38.04 28.66 -40.92
N PRO A 216 37.56 27.46 -40.53
CA PRO A 216 38.10 26.17 -40.98
C PRO A 216 38.15 26.00 -42.50
N GLN A 217 37.28 26.72 -43.22
CA GLN A 217 37.11 26.64 -44.66
C GLN A 217 38.28 27.30 -45.43
N LEU A 218 38.93 28.32 -44.85
CA LEU A 218 40.07 29.03 -45.45
C LEU A 218 41.37 28.23 -45.41
N ALA A 219 41.57 27.38 -44.40
CA ALA A 219 42.76 26.52 -44.29
C ALA A 219 42.75 25.36 -45.30
N MET A 220 41.56 24.90 -45.68
CA MET A 220 41.38 23.81 -46.66
C MET A 220 41.69 24.30 -48.09
N ALA A 221 41.29 25.53 -48.43
CA ALA A 221 41.59 26.16 -49.72
C ALA A 221 43.11 26.35 -49.97
N ALA A 222 43.87 26.72 -48.94
CA ALA A 222 45.33 26.93 -49.06
C ALA A 222 46.12 25.63 -49.29
N ALA A 223 45.69 24.50 -48.70
CA ALA A 223 46.32 23.20 -48.90
C ALA A 223 46.05 22.63 -50.31
N GLN A 224 44.88 22.96 -50.87
CA GLN A 224 44.46 22.52 -52.20
C GLN A 224 45.27 23.17 -53.32
N HIS A 225 45.57 24.47 -53.21
CA HIS A 225 46.38 25.19 -54.19
C HIS A 225 47.83 24.67 -54.32
N ILE A 226 48.42 24.17 -53.23
CA ILE A 226 49.78 23.60 -53.26
C ILE A 226 49.78 22.18 -53.85
N ALA A 227 48.73 21.39 -53.58
CA ALA A 227 48.55 20.06 -54.16
C ALA A 227 48.29 20.10 -55.68
N GLU A 228 47.72 21.20 -56.18
CA GLU A 228 47.43 21.44 -57.59
C GLU A 228 48.61 22.04 -58.39
N GLY A 229 49.80 22.14 -57.79
CA GLY A 229 51.01 22.65 -58.48
C GLY A 229 50.97 24.15 -58.78
N ARG A 230 50.02 24.89 -58.23
CA ARG A 230 49.85 26.34 -58.40
C ARG A 230 50.59 27.09 -57.31
N LEU A 231 51.88 27.35 -57.53
CA LEU A 231 52.80 27.94 -56.56
C LEU A 231 52.90 29.48 -56.66
N ASP A 232 51.90 30.16 -57.22
CA ASP A 232 52.03 31.57 -57.63
C ASP A 232 51.18 32.56 -56.79
N GLN A 233 50.27 32.09 -55.93
CA GLN A 233 49.39 32.95 -55.13
C GLN A 233 49.86 33.06 -53.66
N PRO A 234 49.88 34.28 -53.06
CA PRO A 234 50.29 34.48 -51.68
C PRO A 234 49.16 34.15 -50.69
N ILE A 235 49.46 33.31 -49.70
CA ILE A 235 48.52 32.91 -48.63
C ILE A 235 48.51 34.00 -47.53
N PRO A 236 47.38 34.66 -47.21
CA PRO A 236 47.33 35.75 -46.22
C PRO A 236 47.36 35.22 -44.78
N VAL A 237 48.28 35.76 -43.96
CA VAL A 237 48.46 35.39 -42.54
C VAL A 237 48.30 36.64 -41.68
N ALA A 238 47.36 36.64 -40.73
CA ALA A 238 47.18 37.77 -39.80
C ALA A 238 48.39 37.90 -38.86
N ALA A 239 48.89 39.13 -38.68
CA ALA A 239 50.20 39.45 -38.07
C ALA A 239 50.44 38.99 -36.61
N LYS A 240 49.46 38.35 -35.94
CA LYS A 240 49.58 37.83 -34.57
C LYS A 240 49.71 36.30 -34.45
N HIS A 241 49.80 35.55 -35.56
CA HIS A 241 49.76 34.08 -35.55
C HIS A 241 50.86 33.39 -36.38
N THR A 242 52.13 33.64 -36.05
CA THR A 242 53.35 33.11 -36.70
C THR A 242 53.62 31.61 -36.51
N HIS A 243 52.83 30.91 -35.70
CA HIS A 243 52.92 29.45 -35.47
C HIS A 243 51.65 28.67 -35.88
N SER A 244 50.79 29.27 -36.69
CA SER A 244 49.53 28.66 -37.16
C SER A 244 49.73 27.74 -38.37
N LEU A 245 48.78 26.83 -38.62
CA LEU A 245 48.76 25.91 -39.77
C LEU A 245 48.95 26.63 -41.13
N MET A 246 48.44 27.87 -41.24
CA MET A 246 48.60 28.72 -42.43
C MET A 246 50.05 29.21 -42.65
N ALA A 247 50.88 29.30 -41.61
CA ALA A 247 52.29 29.72 -41.70
C ALA A 247 53.26 28.57 -42.06
N ALA A 248 52.81 27.31 -42.04
CA ALA A 248 53.59 26.15 -42.46
C ALA A 248 53.50 25.91 -43.98
N LEU A 249 52.30 26.09 -44.56
CA LEU A 249 52.03 25.89 -45.99
C LEU A 249 52.82 26.85 -46.90
N SER A 250 53.08 28.09 -46.46
CA SER A 250 53.87 29.08 -47.22
C SER A 250 55.37 28.75 -47.39
N ARG A 251 55.95 27.89 -46.54
CA ARG A 251 57.39 27.50 -46.63
C ARG A 251 57.64 26.38 -47.65
N MET A 252 56.71 25.46 -47.79
CA MET A 252 56.79 24.31 -48.71
C MET A 252 56.76 24.71 -50.19
N GLN A 253 56.05 25.80 -50.52
CA GLN A 253 55.91 26.36 -51.86
C GLN A 253 57.23 26.87 -52.47
N ARG A 254 58.27 27.09 -51.64
CA ARG A 254 59.54 27.69 -52.05
C ARG A 254 60.61 26.67 -52.46
N ASP A 255 60.51 25.41 -52.03
CA ASP A 255 61.57 24.38 -52.15
C ASP A 255 61.44 23.50 -53.43
N LEU A 256 60.24 23.45 -54.02
CA LEU A 256 59.93 22.63 -55.21
C LEU A 256 60.41 23.23 -56.54
N ARG A 257 60.88 24.48 -56.53
CA ARG A 257 61.18 25.26 -57.76
C ARG A 257 62.57 24.98 -58.34
N GLU A 258 63.42 24.18 -57.68
CA GLU A 258 64.87 24.12 -57.97
C GLU A 258 65.41 22.78 -58.53
N ARG A 259 64.57 21.74 -58.74
CA ARG A 259 65.06 20.34 -58.90
C ARG A 259 64.96 19.65 -60.28
N LEU A 260 64.49 20.27 -61.36
CA LEU A 260 64.06 19.49 -62.55
C LEU A 260 64.84 19.67 -63.88
N GLU A 261 66.01 20.34 -63.91
CA GLU A 261 66.64 20.79 -65.18
C GLU A 261 67.99 20.17 -65.63
N ARG A 262 68.40 18.97 -65.20
CA ARG A 262 69.62 18.29 -65.73
C ARG A 262 69.34 16.79 -65.85
N GLU A 263 69.63 15.98 -66.88
CA GLU A 263 70.58 16.03 -68.01
C GLU A 263 70.26 14.84 -68.97
N ARG A 264 70.12 15.10 -70.28
CA ARG A 264 70.55 14.32 -71.49
C ARG A 264 70.59 12.78 -71.52
N SER A 265 70.07 12.19 -72.62
CA SER A 265 70.91 11.62 -73.71
C SER A 265 70.11 10.81 -74.75
N ILE A 266 69.81 11.42 -75.90
CA ILE A 266 69.06 10.87 -77.05
C ILE A 266 69.96 10.94 -78.29
N ALA A 267 70.39 9.82 -78.88
CA ALA A 267 71.01 9.85 -80.23
C ALA A 267 70.89 8.56 -81.06
N ALA A 268 69.98 7.63 -80.72
CA ALA A 268 69.71 6.41 -81.51
C ALA A 268 68.22 6.25 -81.91
N GLU A 269 67.37 7.23 -81.62
CA GLU A 269 65.91 7.08 -81.58
C GLU A 269 65.16 7.61 -82.83
N ASN A 270 65.75 8.55 -83.57
CA ASN A 270 65.02 9.38 -84.54
C ASN A 270 64.44 8.67 -85.78
N LEU A 271 64.91 7.46 -86.14
CA LEU A 271 64.33 6.71 -87.28
C LEU A 271 63.24 5.71 -86.86
N ARG A 272 63.17 5.31 -85.58
CA ARG A 272 62.15 4.39 -85.06
C ARG A 272 60.85 5.12 -84.66
N ILE A 273 60.95 6.40 -84.32
CA ILE A 273 59.84 7.24 -83.86
C ILE A 273 58.80 7.47 -84.98
N ARG A 274 59.20 7.81 -86.21
CA ARG A 274 58.23 8.14 -87.28
C ARG A 274 57.27 6.98 -87.63
N THR A 275 57.77 5.75 -87.75
CA THR A 275 56.94 4.59 -88.11
C THR A 275 56.06 4.12 -86.94
N ALA A 276 56.47 4.36 -85.70
CA ALA A 276 55.66 4.06 -84.52
C ALA A 276 54.48 5.02 -84.35
N LEU A 277 54.64 6.29 -84.75
CA LEU A 277 53.61 7.33 -84.64
C LEU A 277 52.44 7.16 -85.63
N ASP A 278 52.70 6.64 -86.84
CA ASP A 278 51.66 6.43 -87.87
C ASP A 278 50.70 5.25 -87.56
N ASN A 279 51.18 4.21 -86.88
CA ASN A 279 50.39 3.05 -86.47
C ASN A 279 49.85 3.14 -85.03
N ALA A 280 50.00 4.29 -84.37
CA ALA A 280 49.46 4.49 -83.04
C ALA A 280 47.92 4.59 -83.09
N SER A 281 47.23 3.91 -82.15
CA SER A 281 45.76 3.91 -82.04
C SER A 281 45.19 5.19 -81.44
N THR A 282 46.03 6.04 -80.85
CA THR A 282 45.67 7.34 -80.30
C THR A 282 45.84 8.40 -81.37
N GLY A 283 44.87 9.31 -81.51
CA GLY A 283 45.02 10.41 -82.46
C GLY A 283 46.15 11.33 -82.04
N MET A 284 47.05 11.70 -82.94
CA MET A 284 48.17 12.56 -82.62
C MET A 284 48.48 13.57 -83.72
N TYR A 285 48.81 14.80 -83.34
CA TYR A 285 49.46 15.77 -84.23
C TYR A 285 50.75 16.31 -83.64
N ILE A 286 51.67 16.75 -84.50
CA ILE A 286 52.85 17.54 -84.12
C ILE A 286 52.72 18.90 -84.81
N ALA A 287 52.96 19.98 -84.07
CA ALA A 287 53.01 21.34 -84.57
C ALA A 287 54.39 21.96 -84.36
N ASP A 288 54.77 22.92 -85.20
CA ASP A 288 56.00 23.70 -85.09
C ASP A 288 55.88 24.82 -84.02
N PRO A 289 56.94 25.60 -83.74
CA PRO A 289 56.91 26.69 -82.77
C PRO A 289 55.89 27.79 -83.08
N ASP A 290 55.53 27.98 -84.35
CA ASP A 290 54.52 28.95 -84.79
C ASP A 290 53.09 28.39 -84.68
N LEU A 291 52.93 27.23 -84.02
CA LEU A 291 51.67 26.52 -83.83
C LEU A 291 51.02 26.08 -85.14
N THR A 292 51.83 25.82 -86.16
CA THR A 292 51.37 25.22 -87.42
C THR A 292 51.55 23.71 -87.35
N ILE A 293 50.49 22.96 -87.65
CA ILE A 293 50.52 21.49 -87.63
C ILE A 293 51.44 21.00 -88.75
N ILE A 294 52.49 20.26 -88.41
CA ILE A 294 53.48 19.70 -89.36
C ILE A 294 53.33 18.19 -89.57
N TYR A 295 52.58 17.51 -88.70
CA TYR A 295 52.31 16.08 -88.81
C TYR A 295 50.98 15.72 -88.14
N THR A 296 50.24 14.77 -88.70
CA THR A 296 49.06 14.15 -88.10
C THR A 296 49.08 12.67 -88.41
N ASN A 297 48.72 11.81 -87.46
CA ASN A 297 48.55 10.39 -87.73
C ASN A 297 47.13 10.03 -88.18
N THR A 298 46.95 8.81 -88.69
CA THR A 298 45.67 8.30 -89.21
C THR A 298 44.56 8.25 -88.16
N ALA A 299 44.91 7.95 -86.91
CA ALA A 299 43.94 7.88 -85.80
C ALA A 299 43.32 9.25 -85.48
N LEU A 300 44.09 10.35 -85.57
CA LEU A 300 43.57 11.69 -85.33
C LEU A 300 42.56 12.08 -86.41
N GLN A 301 42.91 11.82 -87.67
CA GLN A 301 42.04 12.12 -88.80
C GLN A 301 40.70 11.37 -88.68
N SER A 302 40.74 10.12 -88.22
CA SER A 302 39.55 9.30 -88.01
C SER A 302 38.65 9.86 -86.89
N LEU A 303 39.25 10.28 -85.77
CA LEU A 303 38.54 10.91 -84.64
C LEU A 303 37.90 12.24 -85.05
N LEU A 304 38.67 13.10 -85.71
CA LEU A 304 38.19 14.40 -86.18
C LEU A 304 37.06 14.26 -87.20
N HIS A 305 37.08 13.22 -88.04
CA HIS A 305 36.00 12.95 -88.99
C HIS A 305 34.72 12.48 -88.28
N ALA A 306 34.85 11.56 -87.32
CA ALA A 306 33.74 10.99 -86.55
C ALA A 306 33.00 12.05 -85.72
N TYR A 307 33.74 12.99 -85.13
CA TYR A 307 33.20 14.04 -84.26
C TYR A 307 33.18 15.43 -84.91
N ALA A 308 33.28 15.50 -86.24
CA ALA A 308 33.44 16.79 -86.93
C ALA A 308 32.32 17.78 -86.64
N ASP A 309 31.07 17.32 -86.50
CA ASP A 309 29.92 18.20 -86.26
C ASP A 309 29.97 18.84 -84.85
N ASP A 310 30.39 18.06 -83.84
CA ASP A 310 30.59 18.52 -82.47
C ASP A 310 31.79 19.47 -82.37
N ILE A 311 32.88 19.13 -83.08
CA ILE A 311 34.09 19.94 -83.13
C ILE A 311 33.82 21.26 -83.86
N GLN A 312 33.20 21.24 -85.04
CA GLN A 312 32.88 22.42 -85.83
C GLN A 312 31.90 23.37 -85.12
N ALA A 313 30.94 22.84 -84.37
CA ALA A 313 30.03 23.67 -83.57
C ALA A 313 30.77 24.44 -82.46
N CYS A 314 31.84 23.86 -81.93
CA CYS A 314 32.71 24.50 -80.95
C CYS A 314 33.87 25.28 -81.60
N ALA A 315 34.26 24.96 -82.83
CA ALA A 315 35.39 25.50 -83.57
C ALA A 315 34.96 25.80 -85.03
N PRO A 316 34.23 26.91 -85.28
CA PRO A 316 33.59 27.20 -86.57
C PRO A 316 34.50 27.22 -87.81
N ALA A 317 35.79 27.55 -87.64
CA ALA A 317 36.77 27.58 -88.72
C ALA A 317 37.26 26.19 -89.13
N PHE A 318 36.99 25.14 -88.35
CA PHE A 318 37.31 23.76 -88.69
C PHE A 318 36.44 23.28 -89.87
N ASP A 319 37.10 22.73 -90.88
CA ASP A 319 36.46 22.04 -92.00
C ASP A 319 36.90 20.57 -92.03
N ARG A 320 35.91 19.67 -92.16
CA ARG A 320 36.09 18.21 -92.26
C ARG A 320 36.97 17.79 -93.44
N SER A 321 37.05 18.61 -94.49
CA SER A 321 37.78 18.28 -95.73
C SER A 321 39.20 18.86 -95.83
N ALA A 322 39.59 19.72 -94.88
CA ALA A 322 40.87 20.41 -94.93
C ALA A 322 42.05 19.49 -94.58
N ASN A 323 43.14 19.59 -95.34
CA ASN A 323 44.41 19.00 -94.92
C ASN A 323 44.94 19.80 -93.72
N LEU A 324 45.04 19.14 -92.57
CA LEU A 324 45.48 19.75 -91.31
C LEU A 324 46.96 20.12 -91.34
N VAL A 325 47.78 19.41 -92.12
CA VAL A 325 49.21 19.72 -92.22
C VAL A 325 49.39 21.06 -92.96
N GLY A 326 50.05 22.02 -92.31
CA GLY A 326 50.22 23.40 -92.75
C GLY A 326 49.17 24.37 -92.21
N GLN A 327 48.19 23.91 -91.42
CA GLN A 327 47.17 24.75 -90.79
C GLN A 327 47.53 25.08 -89.34
N PRO A 328 47.05 26.21 -88.78
CA PRO A 328 47.27 26.53 -87.38
C PRO A 328 46.48 25.59 -86.46
N VAL A 329 47.08 25.23 -85.32
CA VAL A 329 46.45 24.38 -84.28
C VAL A 329 45.14 24.99 -83.75
N SER A 330 45.01 26.31 -83.78
CA SER A 330 43.79 27.02 -83.39
C SER A 330 42.56 26.59 -84.19
N LEU A 331 42.71 25.95 -85.35
CA LEU A 331 41.61 25.32 -86.08
C LEU A 331 40.86 24.27 -85.24
N LEU A 332 41.57 23.54 -84.38
CA LEU A 332 41.03 22.46 -83.55
C LEU A 332 40.66 22.93 -82.13
N GLU A 333 40.95 24.17 -81.77
CA GLU A 333 40.65 24.75 -80.45
C GLU A 333 39.19 25.21 -80.37
N VAL A 334 38.57 25.06 -79.20
CA VAL A 334 37.22 25.58 -78.94
C VAL A 334 37.26 27.11 -79.06
N GLY A 335 36.38 27.66 -79.91
CA GLY A 335 36.30 29.07 -80.28
C GLY A 335 37.28 29.50 -81.36
N ASN A 336 38.04 28.57 -81.94
CA ASN A 336 39.19 28.81 -82.81
C ASN A 336 40.22 29.81 -82.27
N ALA A 337 40.24 30.00 -80.96
CA ALA A 337 41.15 30.90 -80.26
C ALA A 337 42.17 30.06 -79.50
N GLN A 338 43.43 30.50 -79.53
CA GLN A 338 44.48 29.82 -78.79
C GLN A 338 44.24 29.94 -77.29
N ASP A 339 44.28 28.81 -76.58
CA ASP A 339 44.26 28.78 -75.13
C ASP A 339 45.65 29.18 -74.60
N ALA A 340 45.84 30.48 -74.37
CA ALA A 340 47.12 31.01 -73.90
C ALA A 340 47.60 30.36 -72.60
N GLU A 341 46.70 29.84 -71.76
CA GLU A 341 47.03 29.22 -70.47
C GLU A 341 47.63 27.81 -70.65
N ILE A 342 47.24 27.05 -71.69
CA ILE A 342 47.88 25.76 -71.94
C ILE A 342 49.30 25.93 -72.48
N TYR A 343 49.52 26.87 -73.39
CA TYR A 343 50.86 27.12 -73.94
C TYR A 343 51.79 27.73 -72.89
N GLN A 344 51.28 28.58 -71.99
CA GLN A 344 52.04 29.05 -70.81
C GLN A 344 52.41 27.92 -69.84
N ARG A 345 51.53 26.92 -69.65
CA ARG A 345 51.83 25.73 -68.85
C ARG A 345 52.83 24.81 -69.53
N LEU A 346 52.69 24.61 -70.84
CA LEU A 346 53.65 23.87 -71.66
C LEU A 346 55.04 24.51 -71.60
N ASP A 347 55.11 25.83 -71.53
CA ASP A 347 56.37 26.55 -71.37
C ASP A 347 57.04 26.35 -70.00
N ARG A 348 56.24 26.19 -68.92
CA ARG A 348 56.76 25.99 -67.56
C ARG A 348 57.02 24.53 -67.18
N GLN A 349 56.21 23.59 -67.68
CA GLN A 349 56.15 22.20 -67.20
C GLN A 349 56.53 21.17 -68.27
N GLY A 350 56.67 21.57 -69.54
CA GLY A 350 57.07 20.68 -70.64
C GLY A 350 55.97 19.75 -71.14
N ALA A 351 54.92 19.51 -70.36
CA ALA A 351 53.71 18.81 -70.77
C ALA A 351 52.48 19.38 -70.06
N ALA A 352 51.32 19.26 -70.68
CA ALA A 352 50.04 19.66 -70.15
C ALA A 352 48.96 18.67 -70.57
N GLN A 353 48.20 18.20 -69.59
CA GLN A 353 47.00 17.41 -69.83
C GLN A 353 45.79 18.31 -69.66
N ARG A 354 44.83 18.17 -70.57
CA ARG A 354 43.51 18.79 -70.42
C ARG A 354 42.44 17.87 -71.00
N GLU A 355 41.23 18.05 -70.51
CA GLU A 355 40.05 17.48 -71.15
C GLU A 355 39.32 18.60 -71.87
N VAL A 356 39.14 18.44 -73.17
CA VAL A 356 38.41 19.40 -73.99
C VAL A 356 37.06 18.82 -74.34
N ARG A 357 36.02 19.58 -74.01
CA ARG A 357 34.64 19.19 -74.25
C ARG A 357 34.11 19.91 -75.48
N TYR A 358 33.94 19.16 -76.57
CA TYR A 358 33.28 19.59 -77.79
C TYR A 358 31.81 19.19 -77.70
N ARG A 359 30.98 20.06 -77.10
CA ARG A 359 29.58 19.80 -76.72
C ARG A 359 29.41 18.52 -75.90
N ALA A 360 28.97 17.44 -76.54
CA ALA A 360 28.68 16.16 -75.92
C ALA A 360 29.91 15.23 -75.93
N THR A 361 30.91 15.52 -76.77
CA THR A 361 32.15 14.77 -76.93
C THR A 361 33.21 15.27 -75.94
N CYS A 362 33.87 14.36 -75.25
CA CYS A 362 34.96 14.65 -74.33
C CYS A 362 36.24 14.03 -74.83
N ILE A 363 37.21 14.87 -75.19
CA ILE A 363 38.54 14.42 -75.63
C ILE A 363 39.55 14.72 -74.53
N ALA A 364 40.22 13.69 -74.06
CA ALA A 364 41.42 13.85 -73.26
C ALA A 364 42.59 14.19 -74.21
N GLN A 365 43.17 15.36 -74.01
CA GLN A 365 44.32 15.84 -74.75
C GLN A 365 45.56 15.84 -73.87
N ASN A 366 46.61 15.22 -74.36
CA ASN A 366 47.92 15.18 -73.70
C ASN A 366 48.91 15.91 -74.61
N VAL A 367 49.23 17.16 -74.27
CA VAL A 367 50.12 18.01 -75.06
C VAL A 367 51.50 18.00 -74.42
N SER A 368 52.55 17.74 -75.18
CA SER A 368 53.94 17.78 -74.71
C SER A 368 54.77 18.68 -75.62
N ALA A 369 55.58 19.55 -75.03
CA ALA A 369 56.49 20.41 -75.77
C ALA A 369 57.71 19.60 -76.24
N ILE A 370 58.05 19.74 -77.52
CA ILE A 370 59.26 19.17 -78.12
C ILE A 370 60.35 20.24 -78.01
N ARG A 371 61.46 19.91 -77.34
CA ARG A 371 62.61 20.81 -77.15
C ARG A 371 63.89 20.11 -77.61
N ASP A 372 64.85 20.87 -78.12
CA ASP A 372 66.21 20.38 -78.43
C ASP A 372 67.06 20.28 -77.15
N GLU A 373 68.20 19.57 -77.19
CA GLU A 373 69.19 19.47 -76.12
C GLU A 373 69.75 20.82 -75.60
N GLY A 374 69.65 21.90 -76.38
CA GLY A 374 69.95 23.28 -75.98
C GLY A 374 68.79 24.03 -75.31
N GLY A 375 67.63 23.38 -75.14
CA GLY A 375 66.41 23.97 -74.57
C GLY A 375 65.57 24.79 -75.55
N ALA A 376 66.01 24.93 -76.81
CA ALA A 376 65.27 25.62 -77.86
C ALA A 376 63.98 24.87 -78.19
N HIS A 377 62.88 25.61 -78.29
CA HIS A 377 61.56 25.06 -78.55
C HIS A 377 61.45 24.64 -80.04
N LEU A 378 61.19 23.35 -80.28
CA LEU A 378 61.09 22.76 -81.62
C LEU A 378 59.63 22.56 -82.08
N GLY A 379 58.66 22.67 -81.17
CA GLY A 379 57.24 22.47 -81.46
C GLY A 379 56.51 21.73 -80.35
N PHE A 380 55.33 21.18 -80.65
CA PHE A 380 54.48 20.47 -79.70
C PHE A 380 53.95 19.17 -80.29
N VAL A 381 53.81 18.13 -79.48
CA VAL A 381 53.03 16.93 -79.81
C VAL A 381 51.75 16.93 -78.99
N CYS A 382 50.62 16.62 -79.60
CA CYS A 382 49.34 16.51 -78.91
C CYS A 382 48.68 15.18 -79.22
N GLU A 383 48.42 14.39 -78.18
CA GLU A 383 47.66 13.15 -78.24
C GLU A 383 46.20 13.41 -77.89
N TRP A 384 45.28 12.83 -78.65
CA TRP A 384 43.82 12.92 -78.50
C TRP A 384 43.27 11.53 -78.25
N ARG A 385 42.59 11.37 -77.11
CA ARG A 385 41.87 10.16 -76.77
C ARG A 385 40.41 10.49 -76.49
N ASP A 386 39.50 9.80 -77.16
CA ASP A 386 38.08 9.88 -76.84
C ASP A 386 37.82 9.27 -75.46
N ARG A 387 37.20 10.06 -74.56
CA ARG A 387 36.79 9.68 -73.20
C ARG A 387 35.29 9.98 -72.97
N THR A 388 34.53 10.09 -74.05
CA THR A 388 33.13 10.55 -74.00
C THR A 388 32.24 9.60 -73.21
N ALA A 389 32.44 8.29 -73.36
CA ALA A 389 31.64 7.26 -72.69
C ALA A 389 31.95 7.17 -71.19
N GLU A 390 33.24 7.24 -70.81
CA GLU A 390 33.68 7.13 -69.42
C GLU A 390 33.27 8.34 -68.59
N ALA A 391 33.43 9.56 -69.13
CA ALA A 391 33.05 10.78 -68.43
C ALA A 391 31.54 10.85 -68.15
N ARG A 392 30.70 10.36 -69.07
CA ARG A 392 29.25 10.26 -68.85
C ARG A 392 28.90 9.22 -67.78
N ALA A 393 29.52 8.04 -67.83
CA ALA A 393 29.29 6.99 -66.84
C ALA A 393 29.72 7.42 -65.42
N GLU A 394 30.83 8.14 -65.27
CA GLU A 394 31.28 8.68 -63.97
C GLU A 394 30.27 9.66 -63.37
N VAL A 395 29.70 10.55 -64.17
CA VAL A 395 28.67 11.50 -63.73
C VAL A 395 27.40 10.76 -63.32
N ASP A 396 26.93 9.81 -64.14
CA ASP A 396 25.71 9.04 -63.86
C ASP A 396 25.85 8.21 -62.57
N VAL A 397 26.98 7.51 -62.40
CA VAL A 397 27.25 6.71 -61.19
C VAL A 397 27.39 7.61 -59.96
N ALA A 398 28.12 8.72 -60.06
CA ALA A 398 28.32 9.63 -58.94
C ALA A 398 27.01 10.27 -58.45
N ASP A 399 26.08 10.62 -59.34
CA ASP A 399 24.77 11.16 -58.95
C ASP A 399 23.92 10.12 -58.22
N VAL A 400 23.85 8.89 -58.76
CA VAL A 400 23.06 7.81 -58.16
C VAL A 400 23.64 7.36 -56.81
N VAL A 401 24.96 7.19 -56.70
CA VAL A 401 25.60 6.83 -55.42
C VAL A 401 25.42 7.94 -54.37
N ARG A 402 25.54 9.21 -54.76
CA ARG A 402 25.30 10.34 -53.84
C ARG A 402 23.87 10.36 -53.34
N SER A 403 22.91 10.09 -54.22
CA SER A 403 21.48 10.05 -53.87
C SER A 403 21.19 8.88 -52.93
N ALA A 404 21.73 7.69 -53.23
CA ALA A 404 21.62 6.51 -52.37
C ALA A 404 22.28 6.73 -50.99
N ALA A 405 23.45 7.37 -50.93
CA ALA A 405 24.11 7.72 -49.67
C ALA A 405 23.32 8.75 -48.84
N ALA A 406 22.49 9.57 -49.50
CA ALA A 406 21.56 10.50 -48.85
C ALA A 406 20.22 9.85 -48.47
N GLY A 407 20.03 8.55 -48.73
CA GLY A 407 18.81 7.79 -48.42
C GLY A 407 17.77 7.75 -49.55
N ASP A 408 18.03 8.38 -50.70
CA ASP A 408 17.17 8.30 -51.89
C ASP A 408 17.60 7.14 -52.78
N LEU A 409 16.91 6.01 -52.63
CA LEU A 409 17.10 4.80 -53.43
C LEU A 409 16.20 4.75 -54.67
N SER A 410 15.54 5.85 -55.06
CA SER A 410 14.64 5.88 -56.23
C SER A 410 15.36 6.17 -57.55
N LYS A 411 16.52 6.85 -57.51
CA LYS A 411 17.29 7.19 -58.71
C LYS A 411 17.93 5.97 -59.38
N ARG A 412 17.97 5.96 -60.72
CA ARG A 412 18.53 4.88 -61.54
C ARG A 412 19.48 5.43 -62.59
N ILE A 413 20.49 4.64 -62.95
CA ILE A 413 21.40 4.94 -64.08
C ILE A 413 20.66 4.62 -65.38
N ASP A 414 20.59 5.58 -66.30
CA ASP A 414 20.03 5.36 -67.65
C ASP A 414 20.90 4.36 -68.42
N SER A 415 20.28 3.30 -68.93
CA SER A 415 20.95 2.24 -69.70
C SER A 415 21.01 2.53 -71.20
N THR A 416 20.30 3.57 -71.67
CA THR A 416 20.19 3.91 -73.09
C THR A 416 21.55 4.28 -73.68
N GLY A 417 21.94 3.62 -74.78
CA GLY A 417 23.18 3.92 -75.51
C GLY A 417 24.47 3.40 -74.86
N LYS A 418 24.41 2.71 -73.71
CA LYS A 418 25.58 2.10 -73.06
C LYS A 418 25.84 0.69 -73.62
N GLN A 419 27.10 0.31 -73.77
CA GLN A 419 27.53 -1.02 -74.26
C GLN A 419 28.65 -1.60 -73.39
N GLY A 420 28.83 -2.92 -73.46
CA GLY A 420 29.89 -3.63 -72.75
C GLY A 420 29.83 -3.42 -71.23
N PHE A 421 30.97 -3.07 -70.64
CA PHE A 421 31.11 -2.88 -69.19
C PHE A 421 30.12 -1.85 -68.60
N PHE A 422 29.90 -0.71 -69.26
CA PHE A 422 29.07 0.38 -68.71
C PHE A 422 27.58 0.01 -68.63
N LEU A 423 27.09 -0.79 -69.56
CA LEU A 423 25.70 -1.30 -69.51
C LEU A 423 25.54 -2.28 -68.35
N GLN A 424 26.50 -3.21 -68.20
CA GLN A 424 26.48 -4.18 -67.10
C GLN A 424 26.56 -3.48 -65.74
N LEU A 425 27.42 -2.46 -65.60
CA LEU A 425 27.52 -1.66 -64.38
C LEU A 425 26.19 -0.96 -64.04
N ALA A 426 25.55 -0.32 -65.02
CA ALA A 426 24.25 0.34 -64.83
C ALA A 426 23.16 -0.64 -64.38
N GLN A 427 23.07 -1.80 -65.03
CA GLN A 427 22.09 -2.85 -64.69
C GLN A 427 22.31 -3.42 -63.29
N GLN A 428 23.57 -3.73 -62.94
CA GLN A 428 23.91 -4.28 -61.63
C GLN A 428 23.66 -3.28 -60.50
N LEU A 429 24.01 -1.99 -60.69
CA LEU A 429 23.74 -0.94 -59.71
C LEU A 429 22.23 -0.70 -59.53
N ASN A 430 21.47 -0.66 -60.63
CA ASN A 430 20.02 -0.51 -60.55
C ASN A 430 19.35 -1.68 -59.83
N ALA A 431 19.74 -2.93 -60.15
CA ALA A 431 19.21 -4.11 -59.48
C ALA A 431 19.55 -4.15 -57.98
N LEU A 432 20.76 -3.71 -57.60
CA LEU A 432 21.15 -3.55 -56.20
C LEU A 432 20.26 -2.50 -55.51
N LEU A 433 20.01 -1.35 -56.14
CA LEU A 433 19.14 -0.32 -55.57
C LEU A 433 17.68 -0.78 -55.44
N ASP A 434 17.15 -1.54 -56.42
CA ASP A 434 15.80 -2.10 -56.36
C ASP A 434 15.64 -3.05 -55.15
N ALA A 435 16.57 -3.99 -54.98
CA ALA A 435 16.54 -4.95 -53.87
C ALA A 435 16.63 -4.26 -52.49
N ASN A 436 17.47 -3.23 -52.36
CA ASN A 436 17.61 -2.45 -51.14
C ASN A 436 16.37 -1.59 -50.86
N ALA A 437 15.82 -0.92 -51.89
CA ALA A 437 14.67 -0.03 -51.76
C ALA A 437 13.43 -0.76 -51.26
N VAL A 438 13.12 -1.93 -51.85
CA VAL A 438 11.97 -2.76 -51.44
C VAL A 438 12.11 -3.21 -49.99
N SER A 439 13.28 -3.72 -49.62
CA SER A 439 13.53 -4.26 -48.27
C SER A 439 13.44 -3.18 -47.19
N ILE A 440 14.06 -2.02 -47.41
CA ILE A 440 14.04 -0.91 -46.45
C ILE A 440 12.62 -0.31 -46.36
N SER A 441 11.90 -0.22 -47.48
CA SER A 441 10.51 0.27 -47.49
C SER A 441 9.58 -0.62 -46.67
N GLU A 442 9.70 -1.94 -46.77
CA GLU A 442 8.86 -2.88 -45.99
C GLU A 442 9.14 -2.79 -44.48
N VAL A 443 10.42 -2.65 -44.10
CA VAL A 443 10.80 -2.45 -42.68
C VAL A 443 10.26 -1.12 -42.17
N SER A 444 10.41 -0.04 -42.96
CA SER A 444 9.89 1.28 -42.60
C SER A 444 8.36 1.25 -42.44
N ARG A 445 7.64 0.51 -43.30
CA ARG A 445 6.19 0.33 -43.21
C ARG A 445 5.80 -0.39 -41.92
N LEU A 446 6.46 -1.51 -41.59
CA LEU A 446 6.20 -2.24 -40.35
C LEU A 446 6.52 -1.39 -39.11
N LEU A 447 7.66 -0.70 -39.07
CA LEU A 447 8.02 0.17 -37.95
C LEU A 447 7.03 1.34 -37.78
N SER A 448 6.51 1.89 -38.88
CA SER A 448 5.47 2.92 -38.85
C SER A 448 4.17 2.36 -38.26
N ALA A 449 3.74 1.18 -38.71
CA ALA A 449 2.57 0.49 -38.15
C ALA A 449 2.72 0.21 -36.65
N LEU A 450 3.88 -0.31 -36.21
CA LEU A 450 4.18 -0.53 -34.79
C LEU A 450 4.13 0.77 -33.98
N ALA A 451 4.65 1.88 -34.51
CA ALA A 451 4.61 3.18 -33.85
C ALA A 451 3.19 3.75 -33.72
N GLU A 452 2.33 3.46 -34.70
CA GLU A 452 0.90 3.79 -34.67
C GLU A 452 0.07 2.83 -33.81
N GLY A 453 0.67 1.74 -33.32
CA GLY A 453 0.02 0.73 -32.48
C GLY A 453 -0.61 -0.43 -33.25
N ASP A 454 -0.43 -0.50 -34.56
CA ASP A 454 -0.84 -1.66 -35.35
C ASP A 454 0.19 -2.80 -35.24
N LEU A 455 -0.12 -3.76 -34.37
CA LEU A 455 0.66 -4.99 -34.16
C LEU A 455 0.17 -6.13 -35.06
N SER A 456 -0.79 -5.89 -35.96
CA SER A 456 -1.27 -6.89 -36.91
C SER A 456 -0.43 -6.94 -38.19
N THR A 457 0.21 -5.84 -38.54
CA THR A 457 1.05 -5.73 -39.74
C THR A 457 2.28 -6.65 -39.66
N ARG A 458 2.59 -7.31 -40.77
CA ARG A 458 3.80 -8.12 -40.96
C ARG A 458 4.52 -7.74 -42.25
N MET A 459 5.81 -8.01 -42.30
CA MET A 459 6.61 -7.94 -43.52
C MET A 459 6.44 -9.23 -44.32
N HIS A 460 6.07 -9.09 -45.59
CA HIS A 460 5.86 -10.20 -46.53
C HIS A 460 6.74 -10.04 -47.76
N GLY A 461 7.25 -11.14 -48.31
CA GLY A 461 8.11 -11.12 -49.48
C GLY A 461 9.23 -12.16 -49.42
N ASP A 462 9.86 -12.39 -50.57
CA ASP A 462 11.02 -13.26 -50.71
C ASP A 462 12.30 -12.44 -50.51
N PHE A 463 12.87 -12.55 -49.30
CA PHE A 463 14.09 -11.85 -48.91
C PHE A 463 15.21 -12.86 -48.69
N HIS A 464 16.45 -12.44 -48.92
CA HIS A 464 17.63 -13.28 -48.77
C HIS A 464 18.70 -12.61 -47.91
N GLY A 465 19.54 -13.43 -47.26
CA GLY A 465 20.63 -12.95 -46.41
C GLY A 465 20.13 -12.07 -45.26
N VAL A 466 20.76 -10.91 -45.07
CA VAL A 466 20.46 -9.97 -43.98
C VAL A 466 19.02 -9.46 -44.03
N PHE A 467 18.43 -9.29 -45.22
CA PHE A 467 17.04 -8.83 -45.33
C PHE A 467 16.03 -9.88 -44.90
N ALA A 468 16.33 -11.17 -45.07
CA ALA A 468 15.49 -12.25 -44.55
C ALA A 468 15.52 -12.29 -43.02
N SER A 469 16.72 -12.18 -42.42
CA SER A 469 16.86 -12.05 -40.96
C SER A 469 16.10 -10.84 -40.44
N MET A 470 16.23 -9.70 -41.09
CA MET A 470 15.54 -8.47 -40.70
C MET A 470 14.01 -8.62 -40.75
N ARG A 471 13.46 -9.28 -41.78
CA ARG A 471 12.03 -9.64 -41.84
C ARG A 471 11.64 -10.52 -40.65
N ASP A 472 12.40 -11.59 -40.41
CA ASP A 472 12.08 -12.58 -39.39
C ASP A 472 12.15 -11.97 -37.99
N ASP A 473 13.18 -11.18 -37.70
CA ASP A 473 13.37 -10.45 -36.44
C ASP A 473 12.28 -9.39 -36.23
N ALA A 474 11.91 -8.65 -37.28
CA ALA A 474 10.85 -7.64 -37.22
C ALA A 474 9.47 -8.27 -36.99
N ASN A 475 9.16 -9.36 -37.70
CA ASN A 475 7.91 -10.11 -37.51
C ASN A 475 7.85 -10.77 -36.13
N THR A 476 8.96 -11.35 -35.65
CA THR A 476 9.05 -11.92 -34.30
C THR A 476 8.82 -10.86 -33.24
N THR A 477 9.41 -9.67 -33.39
CA THR A 477 9.21 -8.55 -32.48
C THR A 477 7.74 -8.11 -32.45
N ALA A 478 7.10 -7.99 -33.62
CA ALA A 478 5.68 -7.65 -33.72
C ALA A 478 4.78 -8.73 -33.07
N GLU A 479 5.14 -10.00 -33.20
CA GLU A 479 4.41 -11.13 -32.61
C GLU A 479 4.56 -11.18 -31.08
N GLU A 480 5.76 -11.03 -30.53
CA GLU A 480 5.99 -10.99 -29.08
C GLU A 480 5.26 -9.81 -28.44
N LEU A 481 5.31 -8.62 -29.06
CA LEU A 481 4.55 -7.46 -28.59
C LEU A 481 3.04 -7.72 -28.63
N ALA A 482 2.53 -8.31 -29.71
CA ALA A 482 1.12 -8.66 -29.83
C ALA A 482 0.69 -9.66 -28.74
N GLN A 483 1.50 -10.67 -28.45
CA GLN A 483 1.23 -11.63 -27.38
C GLN A 483 1.22 -10.97 -26.00
N VAL A 484 2.18 -10.11 -25.69
CA VAL A 484 2.24 -9.39 -24.41
C VAL A 484 1.02 -8.49 -24.24
N ILE A 485 0.66 -7.71 -25.26
CA ILE A 485 -0.54 -6.85 -25.22
C ILE A 485 -1.82 -7.68 -25.07
N GLY A 486 -1.95 -8.80 -25.79
CA GLY A 486 -3.09 -9.70 -25.66
C GLY A 486 -3.24 -10.30 -24.26
N ARG A 487 -2.12 -10.71 -23.63
CA ARG A 487 -2.14 -11.17 -22.23
C ARG A 487 -2.54 -10.07 -21.25
N ILE A 488 -2.11 -8.82 -21.49
CA ILE A 488 -2.51 -7.68 -20.67
C ILE A 488 -4.00 -7.39 -20.83
N GLN A 489 -4.55 -7.42 -22.05
CA GLN A 489 -5.99 -7.26 -22.29
C GLN A 489 -6.81 -8.33 -21.55
N GLN A 490 -6.39 -9.59 -21.62
CA GLN A 490 -7.04 -10.69 -20.91
C GLN A 490 -6.96 -10.50 -19.38
N ALA A 491 -5.78 -10.17 -18.85
CA ALA A 491 -5.58 -9.95 -17.42
C ALA A 491 -6.42 -8.78 -16.89
N ALA A 492 -6.47 -7.65 -17.63
CA ALA A 492 -7.30 -6.51 -17.29
C ALA A 492 -8.80 -6.88 -17.24
N GLY A 493 -9.30 -7.65 -18.22
CA GLY A 493 -10.67 -8.14 -18.22
C GLY A 493 -11.00 -9.07 -17.03
N SER A 494 -10.06 -9.94 -16.66
CA SER A 494 -10.18 -10.79 -15.48
C SER A 494 -10.19 -9.98 -14.17
N ILE A 495 -9.30 -8.99 -14.02
CA ILE A 495 -9.25 -8.11 -12.84
C ILE A 495 -10.55 -7.31 -12.73
N HIS A 496 -11.06 -6.77 -13.84
CA HIS A 496 -12.32 -6.03 -13.87
C HIS A 496 -13.49 -6.90 -13.38
N THR A 497 -13.62 -8.12 -13.92
CA THR A 497 -14.68 -9.06 -13.52
C THR A 497 -14.57 -9.43 -12.03
N ALA A 498 -13.38 -9.80 -11.57
CA ALA A 498 -13.14 -10.16 -10.17
C ALA A 498 -13.41 -8.98 -9.22
N SER A 499 -13.01 -7.77 -9.59
CA SER A 499 -13.25 -6.56 -8.78
C SER A 499 -14.74 -6.24 -8.68
N SER A 500 -15.49 -6.42 -9.76
CA SER A 500 -16.95 -6.25 -9.77
C SER A 500 -17.65 -7.29 -8.89
N GLU A 501 -17.20 -8.55 -8.93
CA GLU A 501 -17.71 -9.61 -8.03
C GLU A 501 -17.40 -9.31 -6.55
N ILE A 502 -16.19 -8.83 -6.24
CA ILE A 502 -15.82 -8.41 -4.88
C ILE A 502 -16.70 -7.24 -4.42
N ALA A 503 -16.92 -6.23 -5.27
CA ALA A 503 -17.77 -5.09 -4.93
C ALA A 503 -19.22 -5.51 -4.65
N ALA A 504 -19.77 -6.43 -5.45
CA ALA A 504 -21.10 -6.99 -5.20
C ALA A 504 -21.14 -7.82 -3.91
N GLY A 505 -20.11 -8.64 -3.65
CA GLY A 505 -19.99 -9.44 -2.43
C GLY A 505 -19.89 -8.58 -1.17
N ASN A 506 -19.13 -7.47 -1.23
CA ASN A 506 -19.05 -6.53 -0.13
C ASN A 506 -20.36 -5.78 0.10
N SER A 507 -21.13 -5.48 -0.95
CA SER A 507 -22.46 -4.89 -0.79
C SER A 507 -23.41 -5.84 -0.02
N ASP A 508 -23.37 -7.14 -0.31
CA ASP A 508 -24.14 -8.16 0.45
C ASP A 508 -23.64 -8.25 1.90
N LEU A 509 -22.31 -8.24 2.10
CA LEU A 509 -21.72 -8.25 3.43
C LEU A 509 -22.11 -7.01 4.23
N SER A 510 -22.14 -5.82 3.62
CA SER A 510 -22.63 -4.58 4.25
C SER A 510 -24.05 -4.75 4.78
N GLN A 511 -24.96 -5.24 3.93
CA GLN A 511 -26.36 -5.45 4.31
C GLN A 511 -26.50 -6.45 5.46
N ARG A 512 -25.69 -7.51 5.47
CA ARG A 512 -25.68 -8.50 6.55
C ARG A 512 -25.09 -7.94 7.84
N THR A 513 -24.06 -7.12 7.77
CA THR A 513 -23.47 -6.43 8.91
C THR A 513 -24.46 -5.43 9.52
N GLU A 514 -25.18 -4.67 8.70
CA GLU A 514 -26.26 -3.79 9.16
C GLU A 514 -27.39 -4.56 9.85
N GLN A 515 -27.83 -5.69 9.27
CA GLN A 515 -28.83 -6.55 9.90
C GLN A 515 -28.32 -7.17 11.21
N GLN A 516 -27.04 -7.51 11.27
CA GLN A 516 -26.41 -8.04 12.48
C GLN A 516 -26.35 -6.98 13.58
N ALA A 517 -26.03 -5.72 13.24
CA ALA A 517 -26.07 -4.61 14.18
C ALA A 517 -27.49 -4.43 14.76
N ALA A 518 -28.52 -4.44 13.91
CA ALA A 518 -29.91 -4.36 14.37
C ALA A 518 -30.32 -5.52 15.30
N ASN A 519 -29.89 -6.75 15.00
CA ASN A 519 -30.14 -7.91 15.86
C ASN A 519 -29.38 -7.82 17.19
N LEU A 520 -28.16 -7.25 17.19
CA LEU A 520 -27.39 -7.02 18.41
C LEU A 520 -28.04 -5.95 19.29
N GLU A 521 -28.59 -4.87 18.71
CA GLU A 521 -29.37 -3.87 19.45
C GLU A 521 -30.61 -4.49 20.12
N GLU A 522 -31.37 -5.32 19.40
CA GLU A 522 -32.54 -6.01 19.97
C GLU A 522 -32.14 -7.00 21.07
N THR A 523 -31.02 -7.71 20.89
CA THR A 523 -30.48 -8.61 21.90
C THR A 523 -30.03 -7.84 23.13
N ALA A 524 -29.33 -6.72 22.97
CA ALA A 524 -28.89 -5.87 24.07
C ALA A 524 -30.07 -5.34 24.89
N ALA A 525 -31.12 -4.84 24.22
CA ALA A 525 -32.34 -4.39 24.87
C ALA A 525 -33.04 -5.52 25.66
N SER A 526 -33.11 -6.72 25.06
CA SER A 526 -33.66 -7.90 25.73
C SER A 526 -32.82 -8.32 26.95
N MET A 527 -31.50 -8.19 26.86
CA MET A 527 -30.59 -8.49 27.98
C MET A 527 -30.71 -7.47 29.13
N GLU A 528 -30.96 -6.18 28.82
CA GLU A 528 -31.26 -5.17 29.84
C GLU A 528 -32.57 -5.48 30.58
N GLU A 529 -33.63 -5.85 29.85
CA GLU A 529 -34.91 -6.26 30.44
C GLU A 529 -34.75 -7.52 31.31
N LEU A 530 -33.98 -8.51 30.83
CA LEU A 530 -33.66 -9.71 31.60
C LEU A 530 -32.86 -9.38 32.87
N THR A 531 -31.86 -8.50 32.78
CA THR A 531 -31.06 -8.08 33.94
C THR A 531 -31.96 -7.41 34.99
N SER A 532 -32.85 -6.52 34.55
CA SER A 532 -33.82 -5.87 35.42
C SER A 532 -34.73 -6.90 36.11
N THR A 533 -35.25 -7.86 35.36
CA THR A 533 -36.16 -8.90 35.88
C THR A 533 -35.45 -9.82 36.88
N VAL A 534 -34.23 -10.26 36.58
CA VAL A 534 -33.43 -11.11 37.48
C VAL A 534 -33.08 -10.36 38.77
N LYS A 535 -32.70 -9.08 38.68
CA LYS A 535 -32.44 -8.24 39.85
C LYS A 535 -33.70 -8.05 40.71
N GLN A 536 -34.85 -7.84 40.07
CA GLN A 536 -36.13 -7.74 40.76
C GLN A 536 -36.53 -9.07 41.42
N ASN A 537 -36.26 -10.21 40.79
CA ASN A 537 -36.51 -11.53 41.37
C ASN A 537 -35.63 -11.78 42.60
N ALA A 538 -34.34 -11.43 42.54
CA ALA A 538 -33.43 -11.54 43.68
C ALA A 538 -33.91 -10.72 44.89
N GLU A 539 -34.35 -9.49 44.65
CA GLU A 539 -34.89 -8.63 45.70
C GLU A 539 -36.24 -9.14 46.23
N SER A 540 -37.13 -9.60 45.35
CA SER A 540 -38.42 -10.18 45.73
C SER A 540 -38.24 -11.44 46.58
N ALA A 541 -37.27 -12.29 46.24
CA ALA A 541 -36.91 -13.47 47.02
C ALA A 541 -36.37 -13.09 48.40
N ARG A 542 -35.50 -12.07 48.51
CA ARG A 542 -35.04 -11.53 49.80
C ARG A 542 -36.19 -10.99 50.65
N GLN A 543 -37.11 -10.24 50.04
CA GLN A 543 -38.26 -9.67 50.74
C GLN A 543 -39.22 -10.78 51.22
N ALA A 544 -39.50 -11.77 50.37
CA ALA A 544 -40.29 -12.94 50.74
C ALA A 544 -39.63 -13.75 51.87
N ASN A 545 -38.30 -13.88 51.84
CA ASN A 545 -37.53 -14.52 52.91
C ASN A 545 -37.71 -13.81 54.26
N GLN A 546 -37.61 -12.47 54.29
CA GLN A 546 -37.85 -11.70 55.50
C GLN A 546 -39.29 -11.85 56.03
N LEU A 547 -40.28 -11.84 55.13
CA LEU A 547 -41.68 -12.07 55.49
C LEU A 547 -41.91 -13.46 56.07
N ALA A 548 -41.28 -14.49 55.48
CA ALA A 548 -41.33 -15.86 55.98
C ALA A 548 -40.72 -15.97 57.38
N ILE A 549 -39.53 -15.38 57.62
CA ILE A 549 -38.91 -15.34 58.94
C ILE A 549 -39.84 -14.66 59.97
N GLY A 550 -40.47 -13.55 59.59
CA GLY A 550 -41.45 -12.86 60.43
C GLY A 550 -42.67 -13.75 60.77
N ALA A 551 -43.23 -14.42 59.77
CA ALA A 551 -44.37 -15.33 59.95
C ALA A 551 -44.00 -16.54 60.85
N ALA A 552 -42.80 -17.10 60.69
CA ALA A 552 -42.29 -18.15 61.56
C ALA A 552 -42.16 -17.68 63.02
N GLY A 553 -41.70 -16.45 63.24
CA GLY A 553 -41.66 -15.82 64.57
C GLY A 553 -43.03 -15.69 65.22
N VAL A 554 -44.04 -15.24 64.47
CA VAL A 554 -45.43 -15.13 64.94
C VAL A 554 -46.02 -16.51 65.25
N ALA A 555 -45.82 -17.50 64.37
CA ALA A 555 -46.29 -18.86 64.59
C ALA A 555 -45.63 -19.52 65.82
N SER A 556 -44.33 -19.26 66.04
CA SER A 556 -43.60 -19.71 67.23
C SER A 556 -44.17 -19.10 68.52
N GLN A 557 -44.43 -17.78 68.54
CA GLN A 557 -45.13 -17.13 69.65
C GLN A 557 -46.53 -17.70 69.88
N GLY A 558 -47.30 -17.93 68.81
CA GLY A 558 -48.60 -18.59 68.87
C GLY A 558 -48.52 -19.97 69.52
N GLY A 559 -47.54 -20.79 69.12
CA GLY A 559 -47.25 -22.08 69.74
C GLY A 559 -46.95 -21.98 71.24
N ALA A 560 -46.17 -20.97 71.66
CA ALA A 560 -45.88 -20.74 73.08
C ALA A 560 -47.13 -20.35 73.89
N VAL A 561 -48.03 -19.54 73.32
CA VAL A 561 -49.31 -19.19 73.96
C VAL A 561 -50.20 -20.42 74.08
N VAL A 562 -50.32 -21.22 73.01
CA VAL A 562 -51.09 -22.47 73.02
C VAL A 562 -50.54 -23.45 74.07
N ALA A 563 -49.21 -23.60 74.18
CA ALA A 563 -48.59 -24.43 75.22
C ALA A 563 -48.99 -23.98 76.63
N LYS A 564 -49.05 -22.67 76.89
CA LYS A 564 -49.51 -22.11 78.17
C LYS A 564 -51.00 -22.41 78.42
N VAL A 565 -51.84 -22.40 77.38
CA VAL A 565 -53.25 -22.79 77.48
C VAL A 565 -53.37 -24.27 77.83
N VAL A 566 -52.58 -25.17 77.21
CA VAL A 566 -52.56 -26.60 77.57
C VAL A 566 -52.19 -26.79 79.05
N THR A 567 -51.15 -26.10 79.54
CA THR A 567 -50.78 -26.16 80.96
C THR A 567 -51.92 -25.69 81.87
N THR A 568 -52.63 -24.64 81.48
CA THR A 568 -53.76 -24.10 82.25
C THR A 568 -54.95 -25.06 82.25
N MET A 569 -55.29 -25.66 81.10
CA MET A 569 -56.35 -26.67 80.99
C MET A 569 -56.05 -27.92 81.82
N SER A 570 -54.80 -28.40 81.80
CA SER A 570 -54.36 -29.49 82.66
C SER A 570 -54.50 -29.13 84.15
N GLY A 571 -54.16 -27.90 84.55
CA GLY A 571 -54.38 -27.41 85.91
C GLY A 571 -55.86 -27.36 86.31
N ILE A 572 -56.75 -26.96 85.39
CA ILE A 572 -58.21 -26.97 85.60
C ILE A 572 -58.73 -28.40 85.73
N GLU A 573 -58.24 -29.34 84.91
CA GLU A 573 -58.62 -30.75 84.96
C GLU A 573 -58.27 -31.37 86.32
N VAL A 574 -57.04 -31.15 86.80
CA VAL A 574 -56.57 -31.61 88.11
C VAL A 574 -57.40 -30.99 89.24
N SER A 575 -57.67 -29.69 89.17
CA SER A 575 -58.50 -28.99 90.17
C SER A 575 -59.93 -29.51 90.20
N SER A 576 -60.51 -29.79 89.03
CA SER A 576 -61.88 -30.31 88.90
C SER A 576 -62.00 -31.74 89.44
N LYS A 577 -61.01 -32.62 89.17
CA LYS A 577 -60.93 -33.96 89.81
C LYS A 577 -60.88 -33.86 91.33
N LYS A 578 -60.09 -32.93 91.86
CA LYS A 578 -59.98 -32.71 93.31
C LYS A 578 -61.29 -32.20 93.93
N ILE A 579 -62.04 -31.38 93.21
CA ILE A 579 -63.40 -30.99 93.62
C ILE A 579 -64.32 -32.22 93.63
N ALA A 580 -64.29 -33.08 92.61
CA ALA A 580 -65.10 -34.30 92.56
C ALA A 580 -64.83 -35.24 93.76
N GLU A 581 -63.57 -35.34 94.19
CA GLU A 581 -63.16 -36.06 95.40
C GLU A 581 -63.77 -35.44 96.66
N ILE A 582 -63.68 -34.11 96.82
CA ILE A 582 -64.27 -33.38 97.96
C ILE A 582 -65.79 -33.58 98.00
N ILE A 583 -66.48 -33.48 96.86
CA ILE A 583 -67.92 -33.70 96.78
C ILE A 583 -68.28 -35.15 97.16
N SER A 584 -67.45 -36.12 96.80
CA SER A 584 -67.64 -37.52 97.23
C SER A 584 -67.49 -37.68 98.75
N VAL A 585 -66.59 -36.94 99.39
CA VAL A 585 -66.49 -36.87 100.86
C VAL A 585 -67.73 -36.21 101.48
N ILE A 586 -68.25 -35.12 100.88
CA ILE A 586 -69.46 -34.44 101.37
C ILE A 586 -70.69 -35.35 101.27
N ASP A 587 -70.86 -36.08 100.16
CA ASP A 587 -71.91 -37.10 100.03
C ASP A 587 -71.76 -38.20 101.10
N GLY A 588 -70.53 -38.62 101.38
CA GLY A 588 -70.21 -39.52 102.49
C GLY A 588 -70.60 -38.98 103.87
N ILE A 589 -70.32 -37.70 104.15
CA ILE A 589 -70.72 -37.01 105.39
C ILE A 589 -72.24 -36.91 105.48
N ALA A 590 -72.92 -36.57 104.38
CA ALA A 590 -74.37 -36.50 104.31
C ALA A 590 -75.00 -37.88 104.59
N PHE A 591 -74.44 -38.95 104.03
CA PHE A 591 -74.86 -40.32 104.32
C PHE A 591 -74.66 -40.69 105.81
N GLN A 592 -73.47 -40.41 106.37
CA GLN A 592 -73.21 -40.64 107.80
C GLN A 592 -74.16 -39.85 108.70
N THR A 593 -74.43 -38.58 108.36
CA THR A 593 -75.36 -37.71 109.09
C THR A 593 -76.79 -38.23 109.02
N ASN A 594 -77.20 -38.76 107.87
CA ASN A 594 -78.51 -39.40 107.69
C ASN A 594 -78.67 -40.67 108.55
N ILE A 595 -77.59 -41.47 108.71
CA ILE A 595 -77.58 -42.64 109.60
C ILE A 595 -77.59 -42.22 111.08
N LEU A 596 -76.80 -41.20 111.47
CA LEU A 596 -76.79 -40.64 112.83
C LEU A 596 -78.15 -40.08 113.22
N ALA A 597 -78.79 -39.33 112.31
CA ALA A 597 -80.12 -38.77 112.50
C ALA A 597 -81.19 -39.87 112.60
N LEU A 598 -81.07 -40.96 111.84
CA LEU A 598 -81.92 -42.15 112.00
C LEU A 598 -81.75 -42.78 113.38
N ASN A 599 -80.50 -43.00 113.81
CA ASN A 599 -80.20 -43.59 115.12
C ASN A 599 -80.73 -42.69 116.26
N ALA A 600 -80.57 -41.37 116.13
CA ALA A 600 -81.11 -40.41 117.09
C ALA A 600 -82.64 -40.38 117.10
N ALA A 601 -83.31 -40.48 115.94
CA ALA A 601 -84.76 -40.56 115.85
C ALA A 601 -85.29 -41.86 116.50
N VAL A 602 -84.58 -42.98 116.34
CA VAL A 602 -84.90 -44.26 116.99
C VAL A 602 -84.74 -44.16 118.51
N GLU A 603 -83.63 -43.59 119.00
CA GLU A 603 -83.39 -43.44 120.45
C GLU A 603 -84.35 -42.43 121.09
N ALA A 604 -84.73 -41.37 120.36
CA ALA A 604 -85.77 -40.42 120.77
C ALA A 604 -87.16 -41.09 120.85
N ALA A 605 -87.50 -41.98 119.92
CA ALA A 605 -88.72 -42.78 119.99
C ALA A 605 -88.69 -43.77 121.19
N ARG A 606 -87.50 -44.25 121.55
CA ARG A 606 -87.28 -45.14 122.71
C ARG A 606 -87.48 -44.44 124.06
N ALA A 607 -87.20 -43.14 124.13
CA ALA A 607 -87.38 -42.30 125.32
C ALA A 607 -88.83 -41.81 125.57
N GLY A 608 -89.80 -42.17 124.70
CA GLY A 608 -91.22 -41.84 124.88
C GLY A 608 -91.51 -40.34 124.83
N GLU A 609 -92.42 -39.84 125.70
CA GLU A 609 -92.85 -38.42 125.70
C GLU A 609 -91.70 -37.43 125.97
N GLN A 610 -90.63 -37.84 126.68
CA GLN A 610 -89.46 -36.99 126.95
C GLN A 610 -88.55 -36.80 125.71
N GLY A 611 -88.68 -37.67 124.70
CA GLY A 611 -87.88 -37.64 123.47
C GLY A 611 -88.53 -36.89 122.29
N ARG A 612 -89.78 -36.41 122.42
CA ARG A 612 -90.52 -35.79 121.30
C ARG A 612 -89.80 -34.62 120.63
N GLY A 613 -89.17 -33.74 121.42
CA GLY A 613 -88.39 -32.62 120.89
C GLY A 613 -87.14 -33.09 120.12
N PHE A 614 -86.46 -34.12 120.61
CA PHE A 614 -85.31 -34.73 119.95
C PHE A 614 -85.67 -35.47 118.67
N ALA A 615 -86.84 -36.14 118.62
CA ALA A 615 -87.32 -36.84 117.43
C ALA A 615 -87.59 -35.88 116.26
N VAL A 616 -88.16 -34.69 116.54
CA VAL A 616 -88.40 -33.65 115.51
C VAL A 616 -87.08 -33.12 114.97
N VAL A 617 -86.12 -32.79 115.86
CA VAL A 617 -84.78 -32.33 115.45
C VAL A 617 -84.07 -33.42 114.63
N ALA A 618 -84.15 -34.68 115.05
CA ALA A 618 -83.55 -35.79 114.32
C ALA A 618 -84.18 -35.98 112.93
N SER A 619 -85.49 -35.82 112.78
CA SER A 619 -86.15 -35.84 111.48
C SER A 619 -85.70 -34.67 110.58
N GLU A 620 -85.58 -33.46 111.14
CA GLU A 620 -85.14 -32.28 110.39
C GLU A 620 -83.67 -32.43 109.93
N VAL A 621 -82.80 -32.92 110.81
CA VAL A 621 -81.40 -33.24 110.46
C VAL A 621 -81.33 -34.33 109.39
N ARG A 622 -82.21 -35.34 109.44
CA ARG A 622 -82.30 -36.39 108.41
C ARG A 622 -82.70 -35.80 107.05
N THR A 623 -83.74 -34.97 107.02
CA THR A 623 -84.20 -34.30 105.79
C THR A 623 -83.13 -33.37 105.24
N LEU A 624 -82.41 -32.64 106.09
CA LEU A 624 -81.27 -31.81 105.69
C LEU A 624 -80.15 -32.67 105.08
N ALA A 625 -79.80 -33.80 105.71
CA ALA A 625 -78.79 -34.72 105.21
C ALA A 625 -79.17 -35.32 103.83
N GLN A 626 -80.44 -35.70 103.63
CA GLN A 626 -80.94 -36.15 102.32
C GLN A 626 -80.88 -35.04 101.26
N ARG A 627 -81.20 -33.79 101.61
CA ARG A 627 -81.05 -32.63 100.72
C ARG A 627 -79.58 -32.37 100.37
N SER A 628 -78.67 -32.46 101.35
CA SER A 628 -77.23 -32.33 101.13
C SER A 628 -76.67 -33.42 100.22
N ALA A 629 -77.11 -34.68 100.37
CA ALA A 629 -76.72 -35.77 99.48
C ALA A 629 -77.26 -35.57 98.04
N GLY A 630 -78.50 -35.10 97.90
CA GLY A 630 -79.08 -34.73 96.61
C GLY A 630 -78.28 -33.62 95.90
N ALA A 631 -77.97 -32.53 96.62
CA ALA A 631 -77.17 -31.43 96.10
C ALA A 631 -75.72 -31.88 95.78
N ALA A 632 -75.11 -32.73 96.61
CA ALA A 632 -73.79 -33.28 96.34
C ALA A 632 -73.77 -34.12 95.06
N LYS A 633 -74.79 -34.93 94.79
CA LYS A 633 -74.93 -35.68 93.53
C LYS A 633 -75.08 -34.77 92.30
N GLU A 634 -75.89 -33.71 92.39
CA GLU A 634 -76.03 -32.74 91.30
C GLU A 634 -74.70 -32.02 91.01
N ILE A 635 -74.00 -31.56 92.05
CA ILE A 635 -72.67 -30.93 91.90
C ILE A 635 -71.68 -31.94 91.30
N LYS A 636 -71.69 -33.19 91.75
CA LYS A 636 -70.81 -34.23 91.20
C LYS A 636 -71.02 -34.41 89.70
N HIS A 637 -72.28 -34.49 89.25
CA HIS A 637 -72.59 -34.58 87.82
C HIS A 637 -72.08 -33.37 87.04
N LEU A 638 -72.28 -32.15 87.54
CA LEU A 638 -71.78 -30.94 86.87
C LEU A 638 -70.24 -30.88 86.81
N ILE A 639 -69.56 -31.40 87.83
CA ILE A 639 -68.10 -31.48 87.85
C ILE A 639 -67.60 -32.56 86.89
N ASP A 640 -68.23 -33.74 86.84
CA ASP A 640 -67.88 -34.78 85.87
C ASP A 640 -68.06 -34.29 84.42
N ASP A 641 -69.17 -33.59 84.13
CA ASP A 641 -69.39 -32.93 82.83
C ASP A 641 -68.30 -31.88 82.53
N SER A 642 -67.90 -31.10 83.53
CA SER A 642 -66.83 -30.09 83.38
C SER A 642 -65.47 -30.73 83.12
N VAL A 643 -65.14 -31.82 83.82
CA VAL A 643 -63.91 -32.59 83.59
C VAL A 643 -63.87 -33.12 82.16
N SER A 644 -64.99 -33.68 81.66
CA SER A 644 -65.09 -34.17 80.29
C SER A 644 -64.86 -33.05 79.26
N LYS A 645 -65.52 -31.89 79.43
CA LYS A 645 -65.33 -30.74 78.52
C LYS A 645 -63.92 -30.16 78.56
N VAL A 646 -63.28 -30.13 79.73
CA VAL A 646 -61.89 -29.67 79.86
C VAL A 646 -60.93 -30.65 79.18
N ALA A 647 -61.17 -31.97 79.29
CA ALA A 647 -60.38 -32.97 78.59
C ALA A 647 -60.49 -32.83 77.05
N GLU A 648 -61.71 -32.65 76.54
CA GLU A 648 -61.97 -32.43 75.12
C GLU A 648 -61.33 -31.11 74.62
N GLY A 649 -61.46 -30.04 75.39
CA GLY A 649 -60.79 -28.76 75.12
C GLY A 649 -59.26 -28.87 75.15
N SER A 650 -58.70 -29.62 76.09
CA SER A 650 -57.26 -29.89 76.20
C SER A 650 -56.74 -30.60 74.94
N GLN A 651 -57.49 -31.58 74.42
CA GLN A 651 -57.14 -32.29 73.19
C GLN A 651 -57.16 -31.37 71.96
N LEU A 652 -58.18 -30.52 71.80
CA LEU A 652 -58.26 -29.55 70.71
C LEU A 652 -57.11 -28.54 70.73
N VAL A 653 -56.77 -28.03 71.92
CA VAL A 653 -55.65 -27.08 72.09
C VAL A 653 -54.31 -27.76 71.84
N HIS A 654 -54.14 -29.03 72.24
CA HIS A 654 -52.94 -29.80 71.92
C HIS A 654 -52.76 -29.95 70.40
N GLN A 655 -53.84 -30.27 69.68
CA GLN A 655 -53.83 -30.38 68.22
C GLN A 655 -53.59 -29.03 67.51
N ALA A 656 -54.11 -27.93 68.08
CA ALA A 656 -53.73 -26.59 67.62
C ALA A 656 -52.23 -26.33 67.80
N GLY A 657 -51.64 -26.82 68.89
CA GLY A 657 -50.20 -26.71 69.17
C GLY A 657 -49.34 -27.48 68.16
N THR A 658 -49.71 -28.71 67.81
CA THR A 658 -49.01 -29.47 66.76
C THR A 658 -49.14 -28.79 65.39
N THR A 659 -50.32 -28.26 65.07
CA THR A 659 -50.56 -27.51 63.82
C THR A 659 -49.67 -26.27 63.73
N MET A 660 -49.44 -25.55 64.84
CA MET A 660 -48.50 -24.43 64.86
C MET A 660 -47.06 -24.86 64.58
N ALA A 661 -46.63 -26.01 65.12
CA ALA A 661 -45.31 -26.57 64.84
C ALA A 661 -45.14 -26.92 63.35
N ASP A 662 -46.17 -27.50 62.73
CA ASP A 662 -46.19 -27.83 61.30
C ASP A 662 -46.13 -26.57 60.41
N ILE A 663 -46.78 -25.47 60.84
CA ILE A 663 -46.69 -24.17 60.17
C ILE A 663 -45.26 -23.65 60.24
N VAL A 664 -44.62 -23.66 61.41
CA VAL A 664 -43.22 -23.21 61.55
C VAL A 664 -42.30 -24.01 60.63
N ALA A 665 -42.43 -25.34 60.61
CA ALA A 665 -41.65 -26.20 59.72
C ALA A 665 -41.92 -25.91 58.23
N SER A 666 -43.16 -25.61 57.85
CA SER A 666 -43.52 -25.28 56.47
C SER A 666 -42.98 -23.92 56.03
N VAL A 667 -43.02 -22.93 56.91
CA VAL A 667 -42.47 -21.60 56.66
C VAL A 667 -40.94 -21.67 56.57
N GLN A 668 -40.28 -22.51 57.37
CA GLN A 668 -38.84 -22.75 57.26
C GLN A 668 -38.46 -23.27 55.86
N ARG A 669 -39.22 -24.22 55.30
CA ARG A 669 -39.00 -24.68 53.92
C ARG A 669 -39.15 -23.56 52.89
N VAL A 670 -40.08 -22.62 53.10
CA VAL A 670 -40.24 -21.45 52.22
C VAL A 670 -39.01 -20.54 52.30
N THR A 671 -38.50 -20.29 53.51
CA THR A 671 -37.25 -19.54 53.76
C THR A 671 -36.08 -20.17 52.99
N ASP A 672 -35.93 -21.50 53.04
CA ASP A 672 -34.86 -22.22 52.34
C ASP A 672 -34.97 -22.05 50.81
N ILE A 673 -36.17 -22.25 50.23
CA ILE A 673 -36.42 -22.06 48.79
C ILE A 673 -36.16 -20.61 48.37
N MET A 674 -36.57 -19.63 49.17
CA MET A 674 -36.29 -18.22 48.85
C MET A 674 -34.80 -17.91 48.89
N GLY A 675 -34.04 -18.55 49.79
CA GLY A 675 -32.59 -18.49 49.83
C GLY A 675 -31.94 -19.03 48.55
N GLU A 676 -32.40 -20.21 48.09
CA GLU A 676 -31.94 -20.82 46.83
C GLU A 676 -32.27 -19.94 45.61
N ILE A 677 -33.49 -19.39 45.52
CA ILE A 677 -33.89 -18.49 44.42
C ILE A 677 -33.03 -17.22 44.41
N ALA A 678 -32.75 -16.63 45.58
CA ALA A 678 -31.90 -15.45 45.68
C ALA A 678 -30.46 -15.74 45.22
N ALA A 679 -29.90 -16.89 45.63
CA ALA A 679 -28.58 -17.33 45.19
C ALA A 679 -28.53 -17.59 43.67
N ALA A 680 -29.49 -18.35 43.14
CA ALA A 680 -29.59 -18.64 41.70
C ALA A 680 -29.78 -17.36 40.87
N SER A 681 -30.59 -16.40 41.35
CA SER A 681 -30.79 -15.12 40.68
C SER A 681 -29.50 -14.28 40.67
N GLN A 682 -28.70 -14.32 41.74
CA GLN A 682 -27.41 -13.64 41.80
C GLN A 682 -26.41 -14.24 40.80
N GLU A 683 -26.38 -15.57 40.67
CA GLU A 683 -25.56 -16.28 39.69
C GLU A 683 -26.01 -15.95 38.25
N GLN A 684 -27.32 -15.96 37.99
CA GLN A 684 -27.88 -15.51 36.70
C GLN A 684 -27.49 -14.08 36.36
N SER A 685 -27.52 -13.16 37.33
CA SER A 685 -27.08 -11.77 37.12
C SER A 685 -25.62 -11.71 36.68
N SER A 686 -24.73 -12.49 37.32
CA SER A 686 -23.33 -12.57 36.92
C SER A 686 -23.14 -13.19 35.53
N GLY A 687 -23.92 -14.22 35.20
CA GLY A 687 -23.92 -14.83 33.87
C GLY A 687 -24.38 -13.86 32.78
N ILE A 688 -25.41 -13.07 33.08
CA ILE A 688 -25.92 -12.02 32.19
C ILE A 688 -24.87 -10.91 31.98
N GLU A 689 -24.16 -10.47 33.02
CA GLU A 689 -23.05 -9.51 32.86
C GLU A 689 -21.97 -10.04 31.92
N GLN A 690 -21.64 -11.32 32.00
CA GLN A 690 -20.69 -11.94 31.07
C GLN A 690 -21.22 -11.96 29.63
N VAL A 691 -22.49 -12.32 29.43
CA VAL A 691 -23.13 -12.25 28.10
C VAL A 691 -23.14 -10.81 27.57
N ASN A 692 -23.40 -9.82 28.43
CA ASN A 692 -23.38 -8.41 28.05
C ASN A 692 -22.00 -7.98 27.53
N ARG A 693 -20.90 -8.39 28.20
CA ARG A 693 -19.53 -8.15 27.70
C ARG A 693 -19.30 -8.79 26.33
N THR A 694 -19.80 -10.00 26.11
CA THR A 694 -19.70 -10.67 24.80
C THR A 694 -20.49 -9.94 23.72
N ILE A 695 -21.66 -9.39 24.04
CA ILE A 695 -22.45 -8.57 23.11
C ILE A 695 -21.69 -7.29 22.75
N THR A 696 -21.04 -6.62 23.71
CA THR A 696 -20.18 -5.45 23.43
C THR A 696 -19.02 -5.81 22.50
N GLN A 697 -18.38 -6.95 22.70
CA GLN A 697 -17.32 -7.42 21.79
C GLN A 697 -17.85 -7.75 20.38
N MET A 698 -19.05 -8.32 20.29
CA MET A 698 -19.72 -8.58 19.01
C MET A 698 -20.10 -7.28 18.30
N ASP A 699 -20.52 -6.24 19.04
CA ASP A 699 -20.80 -4.92 18.48
C ASP A 699 -19.52 -4.27 17.92
N GLU A 700 -18.42 -4.29 18.69
CA GLU A 700 -17.12 -3.80 18.22
C GLU A 700 -16.65 -4.52 16.95
N ALA A 701 -16.75 -5.85 16.90
CA ALA A 701 -16.43 -6.63 15.71
C ALA A 701 -17.38 -6.32 14.54
N THR A 702 -18.65 -6.04 14.80
CA THR A 702 -19.64 -5.66 13.78
C THR A 702 -19.32 -4.29 13.18
N GLN A 703 -18.94 -3.31 14.01
CA GLN A 703 -18.48 -2.01 13.55
C GLN A 703 -17.17 -2.11 12.75
N GLN A 704 -16.23 -2.95 13.20
CA GLN A 704 -14.99 -3.19 12.48
C GLN A 704 -15.24 -3.87 11.13
N ASN A 705 -16.19 -4.81 11.05
CA ASN A 705 -16.62 -5.40 9.80
C ASN A 705 -17.25 -4.37 8.86
N ALA A 706 -18.03 -3.42 9.37
CA ALA A 706 -18.59 -2.34 8.54
C ALA A 706 -17.48 -1.48 7.94
N ALA A 707 -16.49 -1.07 8.75
CA ALA A 707 -15.33 -0.31 8.26
C ALA A 707 -14.51 -1.10 7.21
N LEU A 708 -14.26 -2.39 7.46
CA LEU A 708 -13.56 -3.27 6.52
C LEU A 708 -14.33 -3.42 5.20
N VAL A 709 -15.65 -3.48 5.25
CA VAL A 709 -16.50 -3.55 4.06
C VAL A 709 -16.41 -2.25 3.25
N GLU A 710 -16.41 -1.08 3.90
CA GLU A 710 -16.21 0.20 3.22
C GLU A 710 -14.83 0.27 2.54
N GLU A 711 -13.77 -0.07 3.27
CA GLU A 711 -12.40 -0.09 2.73
C GLU A 711 -12.25 -1.06 1.56
N ALA A 712 -12.75 -2.29 1.71
CA ALA A 712 -12.66 -3.30 0.67
C ALA A 712 -13.51 -2.93 -0.57
N THR A 713 -14.65 -2.25 -0.37
CA THR A 713 -15.47 -1.74 -1.49
C THR A 713 -14.74 -0.62 -2.23
N ALA A 714 -14.09 0.29 -1.50
CA ALA A 714 -13.28 1.35 -2.10
C ALA A 714 -12.09 0.78 -2.88
N ALA A 715 -11.41 -0.23 -2.33
CA ALA A 715 -10.32 -0.93 -2.99
C ALA A 715 -10.80 -1.66 -4.26
N ALA A 716 -11.93 -2.36 -4.21
CA ALA A 716 -12.52 -3.05 -5.36
C ALA A 716 -12.87 -2.07 -6.50
N ARG A 717 -13.50 -0.92 -6.19
CA ARG A 717 -13.77 0.13 -7.17
C ARG A 717 -12.49 0.72 -7.77
N THR A 718 -11.47 0.94 -6.95
CA THR A 718 -10.18 1.44 -7.43
C THR A 718 -9.51 0.45 -8.39
N MET A 719 -9.57 -0.86 -8.08
CA MET A 719 -9.07 -1.91 -8.98
C MET A 719 -9.88 -2.01 -10.27
N GLU A 720 -11.21 -1.83 -10.19
CA GLU A 720 -12.10 -1.79 -11.35
C GLU A 720 -11.72 -0.62 -12.28
N ASP A 721 -11.51 0.57 -11.72
CA ASP A 721 -11.07 1.76 -12.46
C ASP A 721 -9.69 1.58 -13.07
N GLN A 722 -8.73 1.02 -12.32
CA GLN A 722 -7.37 0.74 -12.81
C GLN A 722 -7.38 -0.29 -13.94
N ALA A 723 -8.19 -1.34 -13.83
CA ALA A 723 -8.36 -2.33 -14.89
C ALA A 723 -9.01 -1.71 -16.14
N GLY A 724 -9.98 -0.81 -15.96
CA GLY A 724 -10.59 -0.03 -17.04
C GLY A 724 -9.57 0.87 -17.75
N GLN A 725 -8.75 1.61 -16.99
CA GLN A 725 -7.68 2.45 -17.54
C GLN A 725 -6.62 1.64 -18.27
N LEU A 726 -6.24 0.48 -17.73
CA LEU A 726 -5.29 -0.43 -18.37
C LEU A 726 -5.86 -0.95 -19.69
N ALA A 727 -7.12 -1.41 -19.69
CA ALA A 727 -7.82 -1.87 -20.87
C ALA A 727 -7.89 -0.76 -21.94
N GLN A 728 -8.18 0.48 -21.55
CA GLN A 728 -8.21 1.62 -22.46
C GLN A 728 -6.81 1.95 -23.02
N ALA A 729 -5.77 1.90 -22.19
CA ALA A 729 -4.40 2.15 -22.60
C ALA A 729 -3.90 1.13 -23.63
N VAL A 730 -4.30 -0.15 -23.48
CA VAL A 730 -3.93 -1.21 -24.43
C VAL A 730 -4.89 -1.32 -25.62
N ALA A 731 -6.10 -0.74 -25.55
CA ALA A 731 -7.07 -0.74 -26.64
C ALA A 731 -6.61 0.07 -27.86
N ARG A 732 -5.62 0.97 -27.69
CA ARG A 732 -4.99 1.67 -28.82
C ARG A 732 -4.23 0.73 -29.75
N PHE A 733 -3.82 -0.44 -29.26
CA PHE A 733 -3.05 -1.39 -30.05
C PHE A 733 -3.99 -2.33 -30.81
N THR A 734 -3.81 -2.37 -32.12
CA THR A 734 -4.56 -3.28 -32.99
C THR A 734 -3.81 -4.61 -33.04
N LEU A 735 -4.45 -5.68 -32.58
CA LEU A 735 -3.94 -7.03 -32.70
C LEU A 735 -4.49 -7.66 -33.98
N ALA A 736 -3.73 -8.54 -34.63
CA ALA A 736 -4.30 -9.35 -35.70
C ALA A 736 -5.47 -10.14 -35.12
N ASP A 737 -6.63 -10.10 -35.79
CA ASP A 737 -7.75 -10.99 -35.49
C ASP A 737 -7.23 -12.42 -35.59
N THR A 738 -6.83 -12.96 -34.44
CA THR A 738 -6.61 -14.39 -34.32
C THR A 738 -8.01 -14.96 -34.44
N PRO A 739 -8.33 -15.80 -35.45
CA PRO A 739 -9.64 -16.38 -35.57
C PRO A 739 -9.91 -17.03 -34.23
N GLN A 740 -10.87 -16.46 -33.50
CA GLN A 740 -11.28 -16.90 -32.21
C GLN A 740 -11.73 -18.33 -32.42
N VAL A 741 -10.88 -19.30 -32.08
CA VAL A 741 -11.19 -20.71 -32.20
C VAL A 741 -12.48 -20.88 -31.43
N ALA A 742 -13.53 -21.23 -32.18
CA ALA A 742 -14.89 -21.27 -31.73
C ALA A 742 -14.97 -22.00 -30.38
N ALA A 743 -15.43 -21.28 -29.37
CA ALA A 743 -16.21 -21.78 -28.24
C ALA A 743 -15.89 -23.22 -27.79
N LEU A 744 -14.79 -23.41 -27.06
CA LEU A 744 -14.80 -24.44 -26.02
C LEU A 744 -15.72 -23.93 -24.90
N ALA A 745 -16.94 -24.49 -24.92
CA ALA A 745 -17.95 -24.48 -23.88
C ALA A 745 -17.77 -23.44 -22.76
N ARG A 746 -18.60 -22.39 -22.80
CA ARG A 746 -18.92 -21.56 -21.64
C ARG A 746 -19.04 -22.46 -20.40
N PRO A 747 -18.31 -22.21 -19.29
CA PRO A 747 -18.76 -22.75 -18.03
C PRO A 747 -20.18 -22.21 -17.82
N ALA A 748 -21.13 -23.11 -17.59
CA ALA A 748 -22.49 -22.73 -17.27
C ALA A 748 -22.45 -21.68 -16.16
N LYS A 749 -23.22 -20.59 -16.32
CA LYS A 749 -23.48 -19.65 -15.22
C LYS A 749 -23.73 -20.48 -13.95
N PRO A 750 -23.05 -20.20 -12.82
CA PRO A 750 -23.54 -20.71 -11.55
C PRO A 750 -24.99 -20.27 -11.49
N ALA A 751 -25.89 -21.23 -11.30
CA ALA A 751 -27.26 -20.92 -11.00
C ALA A 751 -27.21 -19.97 -9.79
N SER A 752 -27.58 -18.71 -10.00
CA SER A 752 -27.99 -17.82 -8.93
C SER A 752 -28.95 -18.65 -8.09
N ILE A 753 -28.51 -19.03 -6.89
CA ILE A 753 -29.41 -19.57 -5.87
C ILE A 753 -30.27 -18.36 -5.52
N ALA A 754 -31.35 -18.17 -6.28
CA ALA A 754 -32.42 -17.29 -5.86
C ALA A 754 -32.79 -17.73 -4.44
N PRO A 755 -32.96 -16.80 -3.49
CA PRO A 755 -33.46 -17.17 -2.18
C PRO A 755 -34.78 -17.87 -2.43
N LYS A 756 -34.86 -19.16 -2.06
CA LYS A 756 -36.14 -19.84 -1.91
C LYS A 756 -36.89 -19.02 -0.86
N GLN A 757 -37.81 -18.17 -1.30
CA GLN A 757 -38.83 -17.63 -0.43
C GLN A 757 -39.50 -18.83 0.23
N ALA A 758 -39.28 -18.95 1.54
CA ALA A 758 -40.05 -19.88 2.36
C ALA A 758 -41.53 -19.52 2.19
N PRO A 759 -42.43 -20.51 2.04
CA PRO A 759 -43.85 -20.23 1.97
C PRO A 759 -44.28 -19.50 3.24
N PRO A 760 -45.23 -18.54 3.17
CA PRO A 760 -45.67 -17.80 4.33
C PRO A 760 -46.18 -18.79 5.38
N VAL A 761 -45.52 -18.79 6.54
CA VAL A 761 -45.97 -19.57 7.70
C VAL A 761 -47.34 -19.04 8.08
N ARG A 762 -48.36 -19.81 7.74
CA ARG A 762 -49.73 -19.59 8.18
C ARG A 762 -49.71 -19.66 9.71
N ARG A 763 -49.88 -18.51 10.36
CA ARG A 763 -50.09 -18.39 11.82
C ARG A 763 -51.27 -19.29 12.20
N LYS A 764 -50.98 -20.49 12.72
CA LYS A 764 -51.93 -21.23 13.55
C LYS A 764 -51.80 -20.65 14.95
N ALA A 765 -52.87 -20.03 15.42
CA ALA A 765 -53.03 -19.70 16.82
C ALA A 765 -52.91 -21.00 17.63
N ALA A 766 -51.84 -21.14 18.40
CA ALA A 766 -51.70 -22.18 19.39
C ALA A 766 -52.32 -21.67 20.69
N SER A 767 -53.46 -22.26 21.04
CA SER A 767 -54.03 -22.26 22.37
C SER A 767 -53.01 -22.80 23.38
N VAL A 768 -52.84 -22.07 24.47
CA VAL A 768 -52.09 -22.46 25.67
C VAL A 768 -52.59 -23.81 26.19
N PRO A 769 -51.70 -24.79 26.46
CA PRO A 769 -51.97 -25.84 27.41
C PRO A 769 -51.23 -25.54 28.72
N THR A 770 -52.02 -25.46 29.77
CA THR A 770 -51.64 -25.35 31.17
C THR A 770 -50.72 -26.50 31.60
N ALA A 771 -49.78 -26.17 32.48
CA ALA A 771 -48.75 -27.02 33.05
C ALA A 771 -49.27 -28.33 33.69
N ALA A 772 -48.49 -29.40 33.54
CA ALA A 772 -48.42 -30.52 34.46
C ALA A 772 -46.96 -30.93 34.64
N PHE A 773 -46.48 -30.84 35.88
CA PHE A 773 -45.17 -31.31 36.33
C PHE A 773 -45.03 -32.84 36.15
N GLY A 774 -43.83 -33.31 35.77
CA GLY A 774 -43.54 -34.74 35.76
C GLY A 774 -42.13 -35.11 35.28
N ASN A 775 -41.25 -35.35 36.28
CA ASN A 775 -40.05 -36.17 36.30
C ASN A 775 -38.75 -35.77 35.58
N GLU A 776 -37.76 -35.55 36.45
CA GLU A 776 -36.32 -35.69 36.32
C GLU A 776 -35.91 -36.99 35.60
N SER A 777 -35.07 -36.85 34.57
CA SER A 777 -33.76 -37.49 34.45
C SER A 777 -33.26 -37.30 33.01
N GLN A 778 -31.93 -37.21 32.85
CA GLN A 778 -31.18 -37.08 31.59
C GLN A 778 -30.81 -35.65 31.18
N TRP A 779 -29.77 -35.11 31.83
CA TRP A 779 -28.73 -34.35 31.15
C TRP A 779 -27.38 -34.67 31.82
N GLN A 780 -26.68 -35.66 31.26
CA GLN A 780 -25.22 -35.75 31.28
C GLN A 780 -24.78 -35.70 29.81
N ASP A 781 -23.66 -35.03 29.58
CA ASP A 781 -23.07 -34.62 28.30
C ASP A 781 -23.60 -33.29 27.74
N PHE A 782 -23.08 -32.18 28.29
CA PHE A 782 -22.44 -31.12 27.51
C PHE A 782 -21.40 -30.38 28.36
#